data_AF-A0A7C3RFW5-F1
#
_entry.id   AF-A0A7C3RFW5-F1
#
_cell.length_a   1.000
_cell.length_b   1.000
_cell.length_c   1.000
_cell.angle_alpha   90.00
_cell.angle_beta   90.00
_cell.angle_gamma   90.00
#
_symmetry.space_group_name_H-M   'P 1'
#
loop_
_entity.id
_entity.type
_entity.pdbx_description
1 polymer ?
#
loop_
_entity_poly.entity_id
_entity_poly.type
_entity_poly.pdbx_seq_one_letter_code
_entity_poly.pdbx_strand_id
1 'polypeptide(L)'
;MHEPQLQNSQTTKPNIVTRRLLHMNVYIHKLTGCAPIPLAHYLKALGILRLVSEQADNNALGWWNKDVFVLQTRLDRNGLLAFFLQKYCPSPIVAPWNGGSGFYPTVNTRAILAIAKSKSDRFSSLRNTISVARRILQRLGVKRKPDQPTKPKLLQACRNEFPEEALHWLDAAYVLTRDEPKYPPLLGTGGNDGRLEFTNNFMQRLIDLIDPATGKATSNSPEWLRVALFGGVASVPTCSAPVGQFYPGLAGGPNATSGFIAKSTVNPWDYVLMLEGALLFAAAAVRRLLSSESARLAYPFCVKHSGAGYSSAALEDETESRAEIWLPLWDRPCGTAELATVFGEGRAQVGSRTARTGIDFARAVVSLGVDRGLVAFQRVGFLVRNGLAYFATPLGRFKVYRNARVDLLSEIDSWFDKLQQIAAAKAEQAPASVRRALLTLENCIISLCQVNDPTRLQAVLVALGQAERALSRSLSWTLGIGLTPSRNRIDPLRGLSTRWLHEVNDNTPEFRLATALASITGHYNGKDGKTIELPLRCHLEPVEYRRRGGSTQIAWAETAAPDVVWHEGDLVDVLNRILARRLLRAEQSGFHELPEKAQYSASLSDVIAFINGETDDARLGKLLWGLSLLDWQHGTHQEHAIGVTGRDLNVACSSTGGVDRDESRVPPTLFSLLRLCFPPYSKQANLPCIPIVPTIHRLAAVGNGLEASRVAVRRLRGCGLNPALHEVHISGETARRIAAALLFPLSHRDFTRLGKLVLKQQTEPKLNL
;
A
#
# COMPACT_ATOMS: atom_id res chain seq x y z
N MET A 1 -41.67 2.14 59.70
CA MET A 1 -41.29 2.35 61.11
C MET A 1 -39.82 2.02 61.25
N HIS A 2 -39.04 3.06 61.57
CA HIS A 2 -37.67 3.10 62.13
C HIS A 2 -36.66 1.96 61.87
N GLU A 3 -35.62 2.32 61.10
CA GLU A 3 -34.23 1.91 61.30
C GLU A 3 -33.71 2.28 62.71
N PRO A 4 -32.64 1.61 63.15
CA PRO A 4 -31.55 2.37 63.76
C PRO A 4 -30.15 1.99 63.25
N GLN A 5 -29.37 3.06 63.10
CA GLN A 5 -27.93 3.13 62.92
C GLN A 5 -27.18 2.62 64.16
N LEU A 6 -25.98 2.07 63.97
CA LEU A 6 -24.95 2.01 65.00
C LEU A 6 -23.58 2.34 64.40
N GLN A 7 -23.10 3.52 64.79
CA GLN A 7 -21.75 4.03 64.61
C GLN A 7 -20.76 3.22 65.45
N ASN A 8 -19.59 2.91 64.90
CA ASN A 8 -18.44 2.46 65.66
C ASN A 8 -17.33 3.51 65.55
N SER A 9 -17.10 4.21 66.66
CA SER A 9 -15.92 5.04 66.90
C SER A 9 -14.86 4.21 67.62
N GLN A 10 -13.66 4.09 67.04
CA GLN A 10 -12.45 3.96 67.86
C GLN A 10 -11.22 4.45 67.09
N THR A 11 -10.49 5.29 67.80
CA THR A 11 -9.33 6.09 67.46
C THR A 11 -8.05 5.29 67.31
N THR A 12 -7.29 5.51 66.23
CA THR A 12 -5.83 5.30 66.21
C THR A 12 -5.15 6.46 65.49
N LYS A 13 -4.22 7.09 66.21
CA LYS A 13 -3.34 8.20 65.79
C LYS A 13 -2.62 7.87 64.46
N PRO A 14 -2.42 8.85 63.56
CA PRO A 14 -1.57 8.64 62.40
C PRO A 14 -0.10 8.69 62.83
N ASN A 15 0.59 7.57 62.67
CA ASN A 15 2.04 7.51 62.70
C ASN A 15 2.59 8.35 61.55
N ILE A 16 3.12 9.51 61.89
CA ILE A 16 3.94 10.36 61.03
C ILE A 16 5.26 9.60 60.78
N VAL A 17 5.25 8.74 59.77
CA VAL A 17 6.47 8.35 59.06
C VAL A 17 6.46 9.12 57.76
N THR A 18 6.90 10.37 57.85
CA THR A 18 7.21 11.22 56.71
C THR A 18 8.34 10.55 55.92
N ARG A 19 7.99 9.67 54.98
CA ARG A 19 8.88 9.33 53.86
C ARG A 19 9.22 10.65 53.18
N ARG A 20 10.44 11.14 53.37
CA ARG A 20 11.09 12.11 52.48
C ARG A 20 11.15 11.49 51.08
N LEU A 21 10.06 11.59 50.33
CA LEU A 21 10.12 11.60 48.88
C LEU A 21 10.78 12.93 48.52
N LEU A 22 12.10 12.89 48.35
CA LEU A 22 12.83 13.92 47.62
C LEU A 22 12.06 14.14 46.31
N HIS A 23 11.40 15.29 46.18
CA HIS A 23 10.90 15.76 44.90
C HIS A 23 12.14 15.94 44.01
N MET A 24 12.52 14.90 43.27
CA MET A 24 13.53 15.05 42.23
C MET A 24 12.88 15.90 41.14
N ASN A 25 13.38 17.13 40.96
CA ASN A 25 12.93 18.01 39.90
C ASN A 25 13.18 17.32 38.55
N VAL A 26 12.12 17.15 37.77
CA VAL A 26 12.16 16.60 36.42
C VAL A 26 12.00 17.76 35.45
N TYR A 27 12.90 17.85 34.47
CA TYR A 27 12.89 18.87 33.43
C TYR A 27 12.45 18.27 32.10
N ILE A 28 11.71 19.06 31.32
CA ILE A 28 11.25 18.68 29.97
C ILE A 28 11.93 19.60 28.96
N HIS A 29 12.75 19.01 28.09
CA HIS A 29 13.51 19.70 27.05
C HIS A 29 12.87 19.47 25.69
N LYS A 30 12.58 20.57 24.97
CA LYS A 30 12.27 20.51 23.55
C LYS A 30 13.58 20.54 22.76
N LEU A 31 13.96 19.43 22.16
CA LEU A 31 15.18 19.31 21.38
C LEU A 31 14.90 19.72 19.94
N THR A 32 14.82 21.03 19.69
CA THR A 32 14.49 21.62 18.38
C THR A 32 15.54 21.35 17.29
N GLY A 33 16.71 20.82 17.64
CA GLY A 33 17.67 20.28 16.67
C GLY A 33 17.29 18.88 16.16
N CYS A 34 16.34 18.20 16.80
CA CYS A 34 15.89 16.85 16.48
C CYS A 34 14.52 16.88 15.80
N ALA A 35 14.40 16.19 14.68
CA ALA A 35 13.18 16.07 13.88
C ALA A 35 13.09 14.67 13.24
N PRO A 36 11.90 14.20 12.85
CA PRO A 36 11.74 12.91 12.16
C PRO A 36 12.45 12.82 10.80
N ILE A 37 12.71 13.96 10.16
CA ILE A 37 13.45 14.07 8.92
C ILE A 37 14.47 15.23 9.01
N PRO A 38 15.66 15.10 8.41
CA PRO A 38 16.23 13.93 7.73
C PRO A 38 16.55 12.76 8.70
N LEU A 39 16.89 11.59 8.16
CA LEU A 39 17.22 10.38 8.95
C LEU A 39 18.27 10.66 10.02
N ALA A 40 19.28 11.48 9.72
CA ALA A 40 20.30 11.90 10.69
C ALA A 40 19.71 12.52 11.97
N HIS A 41 18.66 13.34 11.86
CA HIS A 41 18.04 14.00 13.01
C HIS A 41 17.20 13.02 13.86
N TYR A 42 16.53 12.08 13.20
CA TYR A 42 15.78 11.03 13.88
C TYR A 42 16.72 10.15 14.71
N LEU A 43 17.81 9.68 14.10
CA LEU A 43 18.82 8.88 14.79
C LEU A 43 19.50 9.67 15.90
N LYS A 44 19.83 10.96 15.68
CA LYS A 44 20.37 11.83 16.73
C LYS A 44 19.45 11.88 17.96
N ALA A 45 18.14 12.00 17.76
CA ALA A 45 17.16 12.02 18.85
C ALA A 45 17.23 10.75 19.69
N LEU A 46 17.29 9.59 19.03
CA LEU A 46 17.46 8.28 19.66
C LEU A 46 18.80 8.19 20.41
N GLY A 47 19.88 8.68 19.82
CA GLY A 47 21.21 8.69 20.44
C GLY A 47 21.23 9.53 21.71
N ILE A 48 20.59 10.69 21.71
CA ILE A 48 20.48 11.54 22.90
C ILE A 48 19.71 10.82 24.01
N LEU A 49 18.52 10.28 23.71
CA LEU A 49 17.74 9.54 24.69
C LEU A 49 18.52 8.37 25.26
N ARG A 50 19.18 7.58 24.41
CA ARG A 50 19.96 6.42 24.83
C ARG A 50 21.12 6.80 25.74
N LEU A 51 21.94 7.76 25.33
CA LEU A 51 23.11 8.18 26.10
C LEU A 51 22.73 8.82 27.44
N VAL A 52 21.68 9.65 27.47
CA VAL A 52 21.20 10.23 28.74
C VAL A 52 20.66 9.13 29.64
N SER A 53 19.87 8.20 29.11
CA SER A 53 19.32 7.07 29.88
C SER A 53 20.42 6.17 30.46
N GLU A 54 21.40 5.78 29.64
CA GLU A 54 22.45 4.83 30.04
C GLU A 54 23.53 5.43 30.94
N GLN A 55 23.87 6.71 30.76
CA GLN A 55 25.07 7.30 31.37
C GLN A 55 24.78 8.41 32.39
N ALA A 56 23.56 8.92 32.46
CA ALA A 56 23.26 10.09 33.30
C ALA A 56 21.95 9.99 34.10
N ASP A 57 20.91 9.37 33.57
CA ASP A 57 19.58 9.32 34.17
C ASP A 57 18.74 8.16 33.62
N ASN A 58 18.79 7.01 34.30
CA ASN A 58 18.09 5.78 33.90
C ASN A 58 16.55 5.93 33.79
N ASN A 59 15.98 7.02 34.30
CA ASN A 59 14.55 7.33 34.21
C ASN A 59 14.22 8.32 33.08
N ALA A 60 15.18 8.61 32.19
CA ALA A 60 14.96 9.51 31.07
C ALA A 60 13.93 8.94 30.09
N LEU A 61 12.97 9.77 29.68
CA LEU A 61 11.91 9.41 28.74
C LEU A 61 11.96 10.33 27.52
N GLY A 62 11.62 9.81 26.34
CA GLY A 62 11.57 10.57 25.11
C GLY A 62 10.30 10.31 24.30
N TRP A 63 9.83 11.32 23.56
CA TRP A 63 8.69 11.22 22.64
C TRP A 63 8.67 12.32 21.59
N TRP A 64 7.86 12.14 20.55
CA TRP A 64 7.67 13.15 19.50
C TRP A 64 6.48 14.05 19.82
N ASN A 65 6.65 15.37 19.67
CA ASN A 65 5.57 16.34 19.76
C ASN A 65 5.72 17.37 18.65
N LYS A 66 4.77 17.41 17.71
CA LYS A 66 4.77 18.34 16.55
C LYS A 66 6.13 18.38 15.83
N ASP A 67 6.64 17.21 15.46
CA ASP A 67 7.93 17.03 14.76
C ASP A 67 9.19 17.45 15.54
N VAL A 68 9.07 17.73 16.83
CA VAL A 68 10.20 17.99 17.73
C VAL A 68 10.32 16.84 18.71
N PHE A 69 11.55 16.37 18.95
CA PHE A 69 11.78 15.38 19.99
C PHE A 69 11.80 16.04 21.37
N VAL A 70 11.08 15.46 22.32
CA VAL A 70 11.00 15.92 23.69
C VAL A 70 11.73 14.92 24.58
N LEU A 71 12.61 15.43 25.46
CA LEU A 71 13.35 14.65 26.44
C LEU A 71 12.95 15.07 27.85
N GLN A 72 12.50 14.13 28.65
CA GLN A 72 12.28 14.30 30.09
C GLN A 72 13.43 13.67 30.86
N THR A 73 14.07 14.43 31.76
CA THR A 73 15.20 13.97 32.57
C THR A 73 15.36 14.81 33.83
N ARG A 74 16.07 14.30 34.84
CA ARG A 74 16.53 15.04 36.03
C ARG A 74 17.56 16.14 35.73
N LEU A 75 18.18 16.13 34.55
CA LEU A 75 19.15 17.14 34.14
C LEU A 75 18.41 18.41 33.68
N ASP A 76 18.74 19.56 34.27
CA ASP A 76 18.35 20.84 33.72
C ASP A 76 19.12 21.14 32.42
N ARG A 77 18.89 22.30 31.80
CA ARG A 77 19.49 22.62 30.50
C ARG A 77 21.02 22.66 30.58
N ASN A 78 21.58 23.24 31.64
CA ASN A 78 23.02 23.33 31.84
C ASN A 78 23.63 21.98 32.18
N GLY A 79 22.95 21.18 33.00
CA GLY A 79 23.33 19.81 33.35
C GLY A 79 23.36 18.89 32.12
N LEU A 80 22.40 19.04 31.21
CA LEU A 80 22.37 18.29 29.95
C LEU A 80 23.58 18.63 29.05
N LEU A 81 23.92 19.92 28.93
CA LEU A 81 25.10 20.35 28.18
C LEU A 81 26.40 19.87 28.86
N ALA A 82 26.50 20.01 30.18
CA ALA A 82 27.65 19.59 30.96
C ALA A 82 27.88 18.07 30.86
N PHE A 83 26.81 17.27 30.84
CA PHE A 83 26.89 15.83 30.62
C PHE A 83 27.62 15.48 29.32
N PHE A 84 27.15 15.99 28.17
CA PHE A 84 27.79 15.69 26.88
C PHE A 84 29.22 16.25 26.78
N LEU A 85 29.45 17.46 27.29
CA LEU A 85 30.77 18.10 27.19
C LEU A 85 31.82 17.46 28.09
N GLN A 86 31.43 16.94 29.26
CA GLN A 86 32.38 16.53 30.30
C GLN A 86 32.33 15.03 30.64
N LYS A 87 31.16 14.40 30.57
CA LYS A 87 30.94 13.05 31.10
C LYS A 87 30.65 11.98 30.05
N TYR A 88 30.07 12.34 28.91
CA TYR A 88 29.71 11.39 27.85
C TYR A 88 30.89 10.49 27.46
N CYS A 89 30.69 9.18 27.54
CA CYS A 89 31.61 8.14 27.12
C CYS A 89 31.14 7.57 25.77
N PRO A 90 31.92 7.68 24.67
CA PRO A 90 31.51 7.16 23.37
C PRO A 90 31.40 5.64 23.33
N SER A 91 30.40 5.14 22.62
CA SER A 91 30.26 3.70 22.38
C SER A 91 31.43 3.18 21.52
N PRO A 92 31.83 1.90 21.70
CA PRO A 92 32.97 1.31 21.00
C PRO A 92 32.66 0.95 19.52
N ILE A 93 32.35 1.96 18.70
CA ILE A 93 32.02 1.84 17.27
C ILE A 93 33.31 1.69 16.45
N VAL A 94 33.64 0.46 16.04
CA VAL A 94 34.83 0.13 15.23
C VAL A 94 34.52 -0.91 14.15
N ALA A 95 35.21 -0.87 13.02
CA ALA A 95 35.03 -1.86 11.95
C ALA A 95 36.38 -2.37 11.41
N PRO A 96 37.16 -3.16 12.18
CA PRO A 96 38.46 -3.67 11.72
C PRO A 96 38.36 -4.52 10.45
N TRP A 97 37.16 -4.96 10.04
CA TRP A 97 36.91 -5.68 8.79
C TRP A 97 36.79 -4.78 7.55
N ASN A 98 36.75 -3.45 7.71
CA ASN A 98 36.68 -2.50 6.60
C ASN A 98 38.05 -1.92 6.28
N GLY A 99 38.36 -1.76 4.98
CA GLY A 99 39.64 -1.19 4.54
C GLY A 99 39.84 0.28 4.95
N GLY A 100 38.76 1.06 5.08
CA GLY A 100 38.76 2.48 5.44
C GLY A 100 38.80 2.79 6.94
N SER A 101 38.76 1.76 7.78
CA SER A 101 38.48 1.82 9.23
C SER A 101 39.54 2.50 10.10
N GLY A 102 40.73 2.76 9.57
CA GLY A 102 41.87 3.28 10.32
C GLY A 102 42.77 2.20 10.94
N PHE A 103 42.42 0.91 10.83
CA PHE A 103 43.27 -0.19 11.32
C PHE A 103 44.44 -0.54 10.39
N TYR A 104 44.42 -0.04 9.15
CA TYR A 104 45.40 -0.34 8.11
C TYR A 104 46.22 0.91 7.74
N PRO A 105 47.49 0.76 7.31
CA PRO A 105 48.41 1.88 7.12
C PRO A 105 48.07 2.79 5.91
N THR A 106 47.26 2.32 4.97
CA THR A 106 46.94 3.04 3.71
C THR A 106 45.82 4.08 3.86
N VAL A 107 45.33 4.32 5.08
CA VAL A 107 44.19 5.20 5.35
C VAL A 107 44.46 6.13 6.53
N ASN A 108 43.61 7.13 6.74
CA ASN A 108 43.77 8.06 7.86
C ASN A 108 43.65 7.32 9.21
N THR A 109 44.77 7.21 9.94
CA THR A 109 44.87 6.54 11.24
C THR A 109 44.96 7.52 12.43
N ARG A 110 44.88 8.84 12.19
CA ARG A 110 45.10 9.87 13.21
C ARG A 110 44.19 9.68 14.42
N ALA A 111 42.89 9.53 14.18
CA ALA A 111 41.90 9.47 15.25
C ALA A 111 42.01 8.18 16.08
N ILE A 112 42.08 7.02 15.42
CA ILE A 112 42.21 5.73 16.11
C ILE A 112 43.51 5.63 16.91
N LEU A 113 44.62 6.22 16.43
CA LEU A 113 45.88 6.26 17.19
C LEU A 113 45.79 7.20 18.39
N ALA A 114 45.15 8.37 18.24
CA ALA A 114 44.95 9.31 19.34
C ALA A 114 44.07 8.71 20.44
N ILE A 115 42.97 8.04 20.07
CA ILE A 115 42.07 7.35 21.00
C ILE A 115 42.78 6.17 21.67
N ALA A 116 43.55 5.37 20.93
CA ALA A 116 44.29 4.24 21.50
C ALA A 116 45.35 4.69 22.54
N LYS A 117 45.93 5.88 22.36
CA LYS A 117 46.91 6.49 23.29
C LYS A 117 46.27 7.39 24.36
N SER A 118 44.95 7.58 24.31
CA SER A 118 44.23 8.46 25.23
C SER A 118 44.35 7.98 26.68
N LYS A 119 44.46 8.93 27.61
CA LYS A 119 44.42 8.66 29.06
C LYS A 119 43.05 8.93 29.68
N SER A 120 42.15 9.54 28.93
CA SER A 120 40.80 9.85 29.39
C SER A 120 39.97 8.57 29.61
N ASP A 121 39.25 8.54 30.72
CA ASP A 121 38.30 7.47 31.04
C ASP A 121 37.11 7.45 30.08
N ARG A 122 36.78 8.59 29.46
CA ARG A 122 35.71 8.69 28.46
C ARG A 122 35.93 7.74 27.28
N PHE A 123 37.19 7.52 26.90
CA PHE A 123 37.58 6.66 25.79
C PHE A 123 37.93 5.22 26.22
N SER A 124 37.73 4.85 27.49
CA SER A 124 38.15 3.55 28.03
C SER A 124 37.57 2.36 27.26
N SER A 125 36.26 2.32 27.05
CA SER A 125 35.59 1.24 26.30
C SER A 125 36.09 1.18 24.85
N LEU A 126 36.10 2.31 24.13
CA LEU A 126 36.58 2.38 22.75
C LEU A 126 38.07 1.99 22.63
N ARG A 127 38.92 2.41 23.58
CA ARG A 127 40.35 2.05 23.65
C ARG A 127 40.54 0.56 23.89
N ASN A 128 39.75 -0.03 24.79
CA ASN A 128 39.77 -1.48 25.04
C ASN A 128 39.40 -2.25 23.77
N THR A 129 38.29 -1.88 23.10
CA THR A 129 37.83 -2.54 21.88
C THR A 129 38.84 -2.40 20.73
N ILE A 130 39.50 -1.24 20.58
CA ILE A 130 40.60 -1.08 19.60
C ILE A 130 41.77 -2.02 19.90
N SER A 131 42.13 -2.18 21.18
CA SER A 131 43.20 -3.10 21.61
C SER A 131 42.85 -4.56 21.29
N VAL A 132 41.62 -4.98 21.61
CA VAL A 132 41.12 -6.33 21.28
C VAL A 132 41.12 -6.54 19.77
N ALA A 133 40.59 -5.58 18.99
CA ALA A 133 40.58 -5.65 17.52
C ALA A 133 41.99 -5.82 16.94
N ARG A 134 42.99 -5.09 17.45
CA ARG A 134 44.40 -5.24 17.01
C ARG A 134 44.95 -6.63 17.33
N ARG A 135 44.63 -7.19 18.50
CA ARG A 135 45.04 -8.55 18.89
C ARG A 135 44.43 -9.60 17.96
N ILE A 136 43.14 -9.47 17.62
CA ILE A 136 42.46 -10.35 16.67
C ILE A 136 43.11 -10.28 15.29
N LEU A 137 43.36 -9.06 14.79
CA LEU A 137 44.00 -8.85 13.48
C LEU A 137 45.41 -9.47 13.43
N GLN A 138 46.20 -9.32 14.49
CA GLN A 138 47.52 -9.95 14.60
C GLN A 138 47.42 -11.49 14.59
N ARG A 139 46.54 -12.06 15.41
CA ARG A 139 46.34 -13.51 15.50
C ARG A 139 45.88 -14.13 14.18
N LEU A 140 44.99 -13.44 13.45
CA LEU A 140 44.50 -13.89 12.14
C LEU A 140 45.43 -13.53 10.97
N GLY A 141 46.56 -12.85 11.23
CA GLY A 141 47.52 -12.46 10.19
C GLY A 141 47.00 -11.40 9.20
N VAL A 142 45.95 -10.65 9.57
CA VAL A 142 45.28 -9.69 8.67
C VAL A 142 46.01 -8.35 8.68
N LYS A 143 46.82 -8.10 7.64
CA LYS A 143 47.64 -6.86 7.51
C LYS A 143 47.03 -5.79 6.60
N ARG A 144 46.01 -6.14 5.81
CA ARG A 144 45.30 -5.26 4.86
C ARG A 144 43.81 -5.60 4.89
N LYS A 145 43.01 -4.85 4.12
CA LYS A 145 41.58 -5.14 3.92
C LYS A 145 41.36 -6.66 3.74
N PRO A 146 40.52 -7.30 4.57
CA PRO A 146 40.33 -8.74 4.50
C PRO A 146 39.65 -9.11 3.19
N ASP A 147 40.07 -10.24 2.62
CA ASP A 147 39.42 -10.85 1.46
C ASP A 147 38.12 -11.56 1.86
N GLN A 148 37.37 -12.03 0.86
CA GLN A 148 36.08 -12.71 1.07
C GLN A 148 36.13 -13.90 2.03
N PRO A 149 37.13 -14.81 2.01
CA PRO A 149 37.19 -15.93 2.95
C PRO A 149 37.62 -15.52 4.37
N THR A 150 38.43 -14.46 4.52
CA THR A 150 38.92 -14.02 5.84
C THR A 150 37.93 -13.10 6.55
N LYS A 151 37.13 -12.32 5.81
CA LYS A 151 36.18 -11.36 6.40
C LYS A 151 35.16 -12.03 7.35
N PRO A 152 34.49 -13.14 7.00
CA PRO A 152 33.56 -13.82 7.92
C PRO A 152 34.24 -14.33 9.19
N LYS A 153 35.47 -14.87 9.09
CA LYS A 153 36.26 -15.33 10.24
C LYS A 153 36.61 -14.18 11.18
N LEU A 154 36.98 -13.02 10.62
CA LEU A 154 37.26 -11.81 11.39
C LEU A 154 36.00 -11.28 12.09
N LEU A 155 34.86 -11.24 11.41
CA LEU A 155 33.58 -10.83 12.01
C LEU A 155 33.19 -11.75 13.17
N GLN A 156 33.31 -13.07 12.99
CA GLN A 156 33.07 -14.04 14.06
C GLN A 156 34.00 -13.84 15.25
N ALA A 157 35.29 -13.64 15.02
CA ALA A 157 36.26 -13.38 16.09
C ALA A 157 35.95 -12.08 16.84
N CYS A 158 35.55 -11.01 16.13
CA CYS A 158 35.11 -9.77 16.75
C CYS A 158 33.90 -10.01 17.65
N ARG A 159 32.88 -10.74 17.17
CA ARG A 159 31.68 -11.05 17.97
C ARG A 159 31.99 -11.88 19.22
N ASN A 160 32.97 -12.78 19.15
CA ASN A 160 33.32 -13.66 20.27
C ASN A 160 34.18 -12.99 21.34
N GLU A 161 34.99 -11.98 20.98
CA GLU A 161 36.04 -11.45 21.86
C GLU A 161 35.90 -9.96 22.18
N PHE A 162 35.06 -9.22 21.46
CA PHE A 162 34.82 -7.82 21.80
C PHE A 162 34.13 -7.69 23.16
N PRO A 163 34.36 -6.57 23.88
CA PRO A 163 33.62 -6.26 25.10
C PRO A 163 32.11 -6.22 24.86
N GLU A 164 31.33 -6.49 25.91
CA GLU A 164 29.86 -6.54 25.85
C GLU A 164 29.26 -5.23 25.31
N GLU A 165 29.86 -4.08 25.66
CA GLU A 165 29.41 -2.76 25.21
C GLU A 165 29.54 -2.56 23.70
N ALA A 166 30.35 -3.37 23.02
CA ALA A 166 30.49 -3.34 21.57
C ALA A 166 29.47 -4.21 20.83
N LEU A 167 28.75 -5.10 21.54
CA LEU A 167 27.78 -5.99 20.90
C LEU A 167 26.65 -5.21 20.23
N HIS A 168 26.17 -4.13 20.85
CA HIS A 168 25.15 -3.25 20.25
C HIS A 168 25.57 -2.69 18.88
N TRP A 169 26.85 -2.37 18.72
CA TRP A 169 27.39 -1.93 17.43
C TRP A 169 27.46 -3.09 16.42
N LEU A 170 27.90 -4.27 16.85
CA LEU A 170 27.97 -5.44 15.97
C LEU A 170 26.58 -5.85 15.47
N ASP A 171 25.61 -5.92 16.37
CA ASP A 171 24.23 -6.27 16.06
C ASP A 171 23.58 -5.25 15.10
N ALA A 172 23.91 -3.96 15.22
CA ALA A 172 23.45 -2.97 14.26
C ALA A 172 24.16 -3.07 12.89
N ALA A 173 25.43 -3.46 12.88
CA ALA A 173 26.27 -3.43 11.67
C ALA A 173 26.16 -4.68 10.80
N TYR A 174 26.00 -5.88 11.38
CA TYR A 174 25.91 -7.12 10.63
C TYR A 174 25.28 -8.27 11.42
N VAL A 175 24.79 -9.28 10.70
CA VAL A 175 24.40 -10.57 11.27
C VAL A 175 25.16 -11.70 10.59
N LEU A 176 25.60 -12.68 11.38
CA LEU A 176 26.26 -13.88 10.86
C LEU A 176 25.19 -14.93 10.54
N THR A 177 25.16 -15.42 9.29
CA THR A 177 24.32 -16.55 8.88
C THR A 177 25.19 -17.74 8.51
N ARG A 178 24.57 -18.91 8.23
CA ARG A 178 25.30 -20.14 7.88
C ARG A 178 26.14 -19.98 6.60
N ASP A 179 25.65 -19.19 5.64
CA ASP A 179 26.26 -19.06 4.32
C ASP A 179 27.25 -17.88 4.30
N GLU A 180 26.78 -16.68 4.65
CA GLU A 180 27.57 -15.45 4.59
C GLU A 180 27.08 -14.40 5.61
N PRO A 181 27.93 -13.41 5.99
CA PRO A 181 27.47 -12.26 6.77
C PRO A 181 26.49 -11.41 5.96
N LYS A 182 25.36 -11.06 6.55
CA LYS A 182 24.37 -10.13 5.97
C LYS A 182 24.46 -8.78 6.67
N TYR A 183 24.24 -7.71 5.92
CA TYR A 183 24.40 -6.34 6.41
C TYR A 183 23.06 -5.59 6.32
N PRO A 184 22.56 -5.03 7.44
CA PRO A 184 21.42 -4.14 7.44
C PRO A 184 21.64 -2.88 6.60
N PRO A 185 20.59 -2.30 6.00
CA PRO A 185 20.74 -1.17 5.07
C PRO A 185 21.20 0.13 5.74
N LEU A 186 20.88 0.32 7.03
CA LEU A 186 21.12 1.56 7.76
C LEU A 186 22.61 1.91 7.87
N LEU A 187 23.48 0.91 8.02
CA LEU A 187 24.93 1.09 8.21
C LEU A 187 25.74 0.54 7.01
N GLY A 188 25.09 0.42 5.85
CA GLY A 188 25.71 -0.02 4.60
C GLY A 188 26.28 -1.43 4.69
N THR A 189 27.54 -1.63 4.31
CA THR A 189 28.17 -2.98 4.28
C THR A 189 28.98 -3.29 5.54
N GLY A 190 28.40 -2.99 6.70
CA GLY A 190 29.01 -3.20 8.02
C GLY A 190 29.83 -2.01 8.48
N GLY A 191 29.25 -0.80 8.44
CA GLY A 191 29.88 0.43 8.93
C GLY A 191 30.48 1.32 7.84
N ASN A 192 30.13 1.10 6.56
CA ASN A 192 30.61 1.89 5.43
C ASN A 192 29.59 1.95 4.29
N ASP A 193 29.66 3.01 3.49
CA ASP A 193 28.92 3.16 2.23
C ASP A 193 29.88 3.52 1.09
N GLY A 194 30.12 2.56 0.20
CA GLY A 194 31.16 2.68 -0.82
C GLY A 194 32.54 2.95 -0.20
N ARG A 195 33.12 4.12 -0.52
CA ARG A 195 34.41 4.58 0.03
C ARG A 195 34.28 5.31 1.37
N LEU A 196 33.06 5.69 1.76
CA LEU A 196 32.82 6.42 3.00
C LEU A 196 32.80 5.45 4.19
N GLU A 197 33.75 5.61 5.10
CA GLU A 197 33.82 4.84 6.33
C GLU A 197 33.12 5.57 7.48
N PHE A 198 32.06 4.98 8.03
CA PHE A 198 31.32 5.60 9.14
C PHE A 198 32.11 5.56 10.45
N THR A 199 32.76 4.43 10.74
CA THR A 199 33.50 4.22 11.99
C THR A 199 34.72 5.13 12.14
N ASN A 200 35.50 5.29 11.07
CA ASN A 200 36.66 6.18 11.08
C ASN A 200 36.24 7.66 11.12
N ASN A 201 35.16 8.02 10.40
CA ASN A 201 34.60 9.37 10.48
C ASN A 201 34.10 9.67 11.90
N PHE A 202 33.40 8.72 12.54
CA PHE A 202 32.97 8.82 13.94
C PHE A 202 34.14 9.13 14.88
N MET A 203 35.22 8.34 14.81
CA MET A 203 36.42 8.56 15.62
C MET A 203 37.07 9.93 15.35
N GLN A 204 37.10 10.38 14.09
CA GLN A 204 37.60 11.71 13.75
C GLN A 204 36.74 12.82 14.36
N ARG A 205 35.40 12.69 14.29
CA ARG A 205 34.49 13.66 14.93
C ARG A 205 34.63 13.63 16.45
N LEU A 206 34.86 12.47 17.06
CA LEU A 206 35.12 12.39 18.50
C LEU A 206 36.35 13.19 18.93
N ILE A 207 37.46 13.13 18.18
CA ILE A 207 38.66 13.92 18.51
C ILE A 207 38.54 15.40 18.16
N ASP A 208 37.61 15.77 17.27
CA ASP A 208 37.24 17.17 17.03
C ASP A 208 36.44 17.74 18.22
N LEU A 209 35.72 16.89 18.95
CA LEU A 209 34.85 17.27 20.07
C LEU A 209 35.53 17.19 21.44
N ILE A 210 36.41 16.20 21.63
CA ILE A 210 37.01 15.83 22.91
C ILE A 210 38.51 15.71 22.70
N ASP A 211 39.30 16.44 23.50
CA ASP A 211 40.74 16.29 23.52
C ASP A 211 41.12 14.89 24.07
N PRO A 212 41.78 14.02 23.29
CA PRO A 212 42.16 12.67 23.75
C PRO A 212 43.17 12.66 24.90
N ALA A 213 43.96 13.73 25.07
CA ALA A 213 44.96 13.83 26.12
C ALA A 213 44.33 14.19 27.47
N THR A 214 43.41 15.16 27.48
CA THR A 214 42.82 15.70 28.71
C THR A 214 41.41 15.21 29.00
N GLY A 215 40.69 14.69 28.00
CA GLY A 215 39.27 14.32 28.09
C GLY A 215 38.30 15.51 28.10
N LYS A 216 38.81 16.74 28.04
CA LYS A 216 38.00 17.97 28.06
C LYS A 216 37.41 18.25 26.67
N ALA A 217 36.28 18.94 26.65
CA ALA A 217 35.69 19.43 25.41
C ALA A 217 36.64 20.42 24.71
N THR A 218 36.71 20.37 23.38
CA THR A 218 37.41 21.37 22.56
C THR A 218 36.65 22.69 22.54
N SER A 219 37.29 23.79 22.12
CA SER A 219 36.74 25.14 22.20
C SER A 219 35.41 25.32 21.45
N ASN A 220 35.24 24.66 20.30
CA ASN A 220 34.03 24.78 19.47
C ASN A 220 32.92 23.79 19.86
N SER A 221 33.24 22.77 20.64
CA SER A 221 32.32 21.69 21.03
C SER A 221 31.04 22.18 21.74
N PRO A 222 31.09 23.16 22.68
CA PRO A 222 29.88 23.69 23.32
C PRO A 222 28.88 24.32 22.35
N GLU A 223 29.38 25.06 21.35
CA GLU A 223 28.56 25.74 20.35
C GLU A 223 27.89 24.74 19.42
N TRP A 224 28.67 23.80 18.90
CA TRP A 224 28.16 22.70 18.07
C TRP A 224 27.11 21.85 18.80
N LEU A 225 27.30 21.58 20.10
CA LEU A 225 26.35 20.82 20.91
C LEU A 225 25.03 21.57 21.08
N ARG A 226 25.10 22.87 21.40
CA ARG A 226 23.91 23.70 21.58
C ARG A 226 23.05 23.68 20.31
N VAL A 227 23.68 23.79 19.14
CA VAL A 227 22.99 23.72 17.85
C VAL A 227 22.46 22.30 17.56
N ALA A 228 23.22 21.26 17.89
CA ALA A 228 22.77 19.88 17.70
C ALA A 228 21.51 19.56 18.52
N LEU A 229 21.43 20.04 19.78
CA LEU A 229 20.29 19.80 20.67
C LEU A 229 19.11 20.74 20.41
N PHE A 230 19.37 22.04 20.25
CA PHE A 230 18.33 23.07 20.26
C PHE A 230 18.18 23.80 18.91
N GLY A 231 18.86 23.36 17.86
CA GLY A 231 18.82 24.01 16.55
C GLY A 231 19.48 25.39 16.57
N GLY A 232 19.23 26.15 15.50
CA GLY A 232 19.82 27.48 15.29
C GLY A 232 21.05 27.45 14.38
N VAL A 233 21.67 28.61 14.19
CA VAL A 233 22.87 28.78 13.35
C VAL A 233 24.10 28.79 14.25
N ALA A 234 25.08 27.92 13.96
CA ALA A 234 26.35 27.93 14.65
C ALA A 234 27.17 29.16 14.21
N SER A 235 27.76 29.87 15.18
CA SER A 235 28.70 30.96 14.87
C SER A 235 30.12 30.47 14.54
N VAL A 236 30.34 29.16 14.62
CA VAL A 236 31.62 28.49 14.33
C VAL A 236 31.49 27.59 13.09
N PRO A 237 32.55 27.46 12.28
CA PRO A 237 32.51 26.63 11.08
C PRO A 237 32.28 25.16 11.43
N THR A 238 31.52 24.47 10.58
CA THR A 238 31.34 23.01 10.64
C THR A 238 32.54 22.28 10.05
N CYS A 239 32.70 20.99 10.38
CA CYS A 239 33.81 20.21 9.84
C CYS A 239 33.53 19.82 8.38
N SER A 240 34.53 19.94 7.51
CA SER A 240 34.47 19.44 6.13
C SER A 240 34.56 17.92 6.13
N ALA A 241 33.41 17.24 6.20
CA ALA A 241 33.34 15.79 6.15
C ALA A 241 31.99 15.32 5.58
N PRO A 242 31.99 14.18 4.87
CA PRO A 242 30.77 13.58 4.35
C PRO A 242 29.88 13.04 5.47
N VAL A 243 28.63 13.50 5.50
CA VAL A 243 27.58 12.95 6.37
C VAL A 243 27.07 11.58 5.88
N GLY A 244 27.34 11.22 4.63
CA GLY A 244 26.93 9.97 4.01
C GLY A 244 25.44 9.93 3.68
N GLN A 245 24.88 8.72 3.67
CA GLN A 245 23.49 8.49 3.26
C GLN A 245 22.42 9.17 4.15
N PHE A 246 22.78 9.63 5.35
CA PHE A 246 21.83 10.02 6.40
C PHE A 246 21.28 11.45 6.29
N TYR A 247 21.97 12.35 5.57
CA TYR A 247 21.54 13.73 5.39
C TYR A 247 21.88 14.22 3.97
N PRO A 248 21.04 13.89 2.97
CA PRO A 248 21.29 14.23 1.57
C PRO A 248 21.51 15.74 1.33
N GLY A 249 20.78 16.60 2.05
CA GLY A 249 20.91 18.06 1.95
C GLY A 249 22.28 18.63 2.35
N LEU A 250 23.12 17.89 3.08
CA LEU A 250 24.47 18.31 3.48
C LEU A 250 25.58 17.50 2.78
N ALA A 251 25.24 16.67 1.79
CA ALA A 251 26.20 15.86 1.04
C ALA A 251 27.13 16.70 0.14
N GLY A 252 26.86 18.00 -0.02
CA GLY A 252 27.58 18.89 -0.94
C GLY A 252 27.23 18.62 -2.40
N GLY A 253 27.96 19.26 -3.32
CA GLY A 253 27.76 19.13 -4.77
C GLY A 253 27.35 20.42 -5.47
N PRO A 254 27.04 20.34 -6.77
CA PRO A 254 26.64 21.51 -7.57
C PRO A 254 25.40 22.18 -6.99
N ASN A 255 25.37 23.51 -6.96
CA ASN A 255 24.24 24.34 -6.48
C ASN A 255 23.81 24.10 -5.02
N ALA A 256 24.65 23.47 -4.19
CA ALA A 256 24.36 23.27 -2.76
C ALA A 256 24.76 24.48 -1.87
N THR A 257 25.23 25.58 -2.47
CA THR A 257 25.53 26.86 -1.83
C THR A 257 25.36 27.99 -2.86
N SER A 258 25.54 29.25 -2.46
CA SER A 258 25.49 30.41 -3.37
C SER A 258 26.63 30.43 -4.42
N GLY A 259 27.62 29.55 -4.29
CA GLY A 259 28.65 29.27 -5.29
C GLY A 259 28.40 27.98 -6.08
N PHE A 260 29.19 27.76 -7.14
CA PHE A 260 28.96 26.67 -8.10
C PHE A 260 28.99 25.25 -7.51
N ILE A 261 29.84 24.98 -6.51
CA ILE A 261 29.95 23.67 -5.84
C ILE A 261 30.17 23.87 -4.33
N ALA A 262 29.35 23.24 -3.49
CA ALA A 262 29.56 23.22 -2.03
C ALA A 262 30.32 21.96 -1.59
N LYS A 263 31.20 22.10 -0.60
CA LYS A 263 31.79 20.96 0.11
C LYS A 263 30.75 20.36 1.06
N SER A 264 30.81 19.04 1.28
CA SER A 264 30.04 18.43 2.36
C SER A 264 30.56 18.90 3.71
N THR A 265 29.66 19.38 4.56
CA THR A 265 29.98 19.80 5.92
C THR A 265 29.05 19.14 6.91
N VAL A 266 29.57 18.90 8.12
CA VAL A 266 28.80 18.24 9.17
C VAL A 266 29.16 18.85 10.52
N ASN A 267 28.14 19.06 11.35
CA ASN A 267 28.34 19.31 12.77
C ASN A 267 28.82 18.00 13.43
N PRO A 268 29.99 17.98 14.09
CA PRO A 268 30.53 16.76 14.69
C PRO A 268 29.59 16.10 15.71
N TRP A 269 28.84 16.89 16.50
CA TRP A 269 27.86 16.35 17.45
C TRP A 269 26.68 15.67 16.74
N ASP A 270 26.19 16.24 15.64
CA ASP A 270 25.12 15.60 14.86
C ASP A 270 25.57 14.23 14.33
N TYR A 271 26.81 14.14 13.82
CA TYR A 271 27.35 12.88 13.30
C TYR A 271 27.53 11.82 14.40
N VAL A 272 28.11 12.21 15.53
CA VAL A 272 28.34 11.32 16.68
C VAL A 272 27.02 10.83 17.23
N LEU A 273 26.09 11.72 17.56
CA LEU A 273 24.79 11.35 18.15
C LEU A 273 23.93 10.53 17.18
N MET A 274 24.01 10.81 15.88
CA MET A 274 23.35 10.00 14.85
C MET A 274 23.84 8.55 14.86
N LEU A 275 25.16 8.33 14.83
CA LEU A 275 25.70 6.98 14.85
C LEU A 275 25.43 6.28 16.18
N GLU A 276 25.46 7.02 17.28
CA GLU A 276 25.02 6.51 18.56
C GLU A 276 23.57 6.01 18.44
N GLY A 277 22.62 6.82 17.99
CA GLY A 277 21.23 6.37 17.86
C GLY A 277 20.99 5.17 16.94
N ALA A 278 21.84 4.94 15.94
CA ALA A 278 21.75 3.78 15.06
C ALA A 278 21.89 2.44 15.79
N LEU A 279 22.54 2.40 16.97
CA LEU A 279 22.72 1.18 17.76
C LEU A 279 21.42 0.63 18.35
N LEU A 280 20.33 1.41 18.40
CA LEU A 280 19.01 0.87 18.78
C LEU A 280 18.41 -0.06 17.71
N PHE A 281 18.93 -0.01 16.48
CA PHE A 281 18.49 -0.90 15.41
C PHE A 281 19.38 -2.15 15.34
N ALA A 282 19.06 -3.14 16.17
CA ALA A 282 19.76 -4.42 16.18
C ALA A 282 19.21 -5.39 15.11
N ALA A 283 20.09 -6.02 14.35
CA ALA A 283 19.75 -7.07 13.40
C ALA A 283 19.70 -8.44 14.05
N ALA A 284 18.80 -9.29 13.58
CA ALA A 284 18.67 -10.67 14.02
C ALA A 284 18.66 -11.65 12.83
N ALA A 285 19.11 -12.88 13.07
CA ALA A 285 18.97 -13.98 12.11
C ALA A 285 17.71 -14.78 12.45
N VAL A 286 16.74 -14.82 11.53
CA VAL A 286 15.48 -15.54 11.72
C VAL A 286 15.41 -16.75 10.79
N ARG A 287 15.01 -17.90 11.35
CA ARG A 287 14.78 -19.14 10.60
C ARG A 287 13.36 -19.62 10.81
N ARG A 288 12.67 -20.01 9.74
CA ARG A 288 11.34 -20.62 9.84
C ARG A 288 11.52 -22.10 10.19
N LEU A 289 10.93 -22.53 11.31
CA LEU A 289 11.13 -23.85 11.95
C LEU A 289 10.73 -25.07 11.10
N LEU A 290 10.09 -24.90 9.94
CA LEU A 290 9.57 -25.99 9.09
C LEU A 290 10.03 -25.94 7.63
N SER A 291 10.92 -25.02 7.26
CA SER A 291 11.46 -24.93 5.90
C SER A 291 12.98 -25.10 5.90
N SER A 292 13.51 -25.86 4.93
CA SER A 292 14.95 -26.00 4.70
C SER A 292 15.64 -24.73 4.17
N GLU A 293 14.95 -23.58 4.18
CA GLU A 293 15.50 -22.29 3.73
C GLU A 293 16.61 -21.77 4.67
N SER A 294 17.58 -21.06 4.09
CA SER A 294 18.66 -20.39 4.83
C SER A 294 18.13 -19.27 5.72
N ALA A 295 18.86 -18.96 6.79
CA ALA A 295 18.49 -17.91 7.74
C ALA A 295 18.37 -16.55 7.03
N ARG A 296 17.28 -15.83 7.29
CA ARG A 296 17.02 -14.50 6.72
C ARG A 296 17.42 -13.41 7.72
N LEU A 297 17.91 -12.29 7.20
CA LEU A 297 18.13 -11.08 7.98
C LEU A 297 16.76 -10.51 8.39
N ALA A 298 16.52 -10.37 9.68
CA ALA A 298 15.46 -9.54 10.22
C ALA A 298 16.10 -8.24 10.73
N TYR A 299 15.53 -7.12 10.33
CA TYR A 299 15.96 -5.81 10.76
C TYR A 299 14.73 -4.96 11.11
N PRO A 300 14.78 -4.15 12.18
CA PRO A 300 13.59 -3.48 12.70
C PRO A 300 12.92 -2.63 11.63
N PHE A 301 11.63 -2.89 11.40
CA PHE A 301 10.79 -2.14 10.47
C PHE A 301 11.36 -1.99 9.04
N CYS A 302 12.11 -3.00 8.59
CA CYS A 302 12.77 -3.00 7.29
C CYS A 302 12.10 -3.95 6.31
N VAL A 303 11.80 -3.47 5.11
CA VAL A 303 11.17 -4.25 4.04
C VAL A 303 11.85 -3.96 2.70
N LYS A 304 11.55 -4.76 1.67
CA LYS A 304 12.01 -4.46 0.31
C LYS A 304 11.42 -3.13 -0.15
N HIS A 305 12.23 -2.35 -0.86
CA HIS A 305 11.78 -1.08 -1.44
C HIS A 305 10.62 -1.32 -2.42
N SER A 306 9.61 -0.45 -2.36
CA SER A 306 8.54 -0.39 -3.35
C SER A 306 8.58 0.95 -4.08
N GLY A 307 8.71 0.92 -5.40
CA GLY A 307 8.76 2.08 -6.30
C GLY A 307 7.39 2.75 -6.52
N ALA A 308 6.56 2.81 -5.47
CA ALA A 308 5.20 3.33 -5.49
C ALA A 308 4.93 4.24 -4.29
N GLY A 309 4.00 5.19 -4.45
CA GLY A 309 3.45 5.97 -3.33
C GLY A 309 4.26 7.19 -2.88
N TYR A 310 5.13 7.72 -3.74
CA TYR A 310 5.87 8.98 -3.53
C TYR A 310 6.05 9.74 -4.84
N SER A 311 6.24 11.07 -4.78
CA SER A 311 6.18 11.94 -5.97
C SER A 311 7.29 11.72 -6.99
N SER A 312 8.46 11.23 -6.56
CA SER A 312 9.61 10.94 -7.44
C SER A 312 9.79 9.45 -7.71
N ALA A 313 8.72 8.67 -7.58
CA ALA A 313 8.75 7.22 -7.72
C ALA A 313 9.06 6.79 -9.15
N ALA A 314 10.00 5.85 -9.27
CA ALA A 314 10.42 5.25 -10.53
C ALA A 314 10.53 3.72 -10.34
N LEU A 315 10.18 2.95 -11.37
CA LEU A 315 10.30 1.49 -11.32
C LEU A 315 11.78 1.05 -11.21
N GLU A 316 12.68 1.86 -11.76
CA GLU A 316 14.13 1.67 -11.69
C GLU A 316 14.67 1.84 -10.26
N ASP A 317 13.94 2.51 -9.37
CA ASP A 317 14.33 2.62 -7.97
C ASP A 317 14.26 1.24 -7.27
N GLU A 318 13.44 0.29 -7.74
CA GLU A 318 13.31 -1.06 -7.13
C GLU A 318 14.50 -1.98 -7.42
N THR A 319 15.24 -1.73 -8.50
CA THR A 319 16.39 -2.54 -8.90
C THR A 319 17.68 -2.10 -8.22
N GLU A 320 17.88 -0.79 -8.09
CA GLU A 320 19.11 -0.17 -7.58
C GLU A 320 19.07 0.17 -6.09
N SER A 321 17.89 0.18 -5.45
CA SER A 321 17.77 0.45 -4.02
C SER A 321 18.14 -0.75 -3.14
N ARG A 322 18.57 -0.47 -1.90
CA ARG A 322 18.83 -1.53 -0.90
C ARG A 322 17.52 -2.10 -0.36
N ALA A 323 16.85 -1.29 0.44
CA ALA A 323 15.65 -1.58 1.18
C ALA A 323 15.01 -0.25 1.58
N GLU A 324 13.84 -0.31 2.18
CA GLU A 324 13.25 0.84 2.87
C GLU A 324 13.07 0.52 4.35
N ILE A 325 13.19 1.56 5.17
CA ILE A 325 13.01 1.51 6.61
C ILE A 325 11.86 2.41 7.01
N TRP A 326 11.04 1.93 7.93
CA TRP A 326 9.88 2.64 8.45
C TRP A 326 10.17 3.07 9.90
N LEU A 327 10.48 4.34 10.09
CA LEU A 327 10.89 4.87 11.39
C LEU A 327 9.63 5.14 12.24
N PRO A 328 9.45 4.46 13.38
CA PRO A 328 8.27 4.64 14.21
C PRO A 328 8.25 6.02 14.88
N LEU A 329 7.07 6.61 14.99
CA LEU A 329 6.80 7.83 15.74
C LEU A 329 5.77 7.52 16.83
N TRP A 330 6.04 8.01 18.03
CA TRP A 330 5.21 7.83 19.22
C TRP A 330 5.10 9.17 19.96
N ASP A 331 3.96 9.40 20.62
CA ASP A 331 3.63 10.68 21.26
C ASP A 331 3.55 10.60 22.80
N ARG A 332 3.72 9.40 23.36
CA ARG A 332 3.75 9.16 24.82
C ARG A 332 5.19 9.04 25.33
N PRO A 333 5.53 9.57 26.52
CA PRO A 333 6.87 9.41 27.09
C PRO A 333 7.28 7.93 27.17
N CYS A 334 8.41 7.57 26.55
CA CYS A 334 8.90 6.20 26.45
C CYS A 334 10.38 6.13 26.84
N GLY A 335 10.74 5.10 27.62
CA GLY A 335 12.14 4.84 28.01
C GLY A 335 12.91 4.04 26.96
N THR A 336 14.23 3.95 27.11
CA THR A 336 15.08 3.20 26.15
C THR A 336 14.86 1.70 26.16
N ALA A 337 14.58 1.09 27.32
CA ALA A 337 14.30 -0.35 27.40
C ALA A 337 13.02 -0.75 26.65
N GLU A 338 11.98 0.09 26.74
CA GLU A 338 10.72 -0.09 26.01
C GLU A 338 10.94 0.07 24.50
N LEU A 339 11.67 1.12 24.08
CA LEU A 339 12.04 1.29 22.67
C LEU A 339 12.88 0.13 22.14
N ALA A 340 13.85 -0.37 22.91
CA ALA A 340 14.66 -1.52 22.51
C ALA A 340 13.79 -2.78 22.28
N THR A 341 12.72 -2.95 23.07
CA THR A 341 11.75 -4.03 22.88
C THR A 341 10.95 -3.84 21.58
N VAL A 342 10.40 -2.64 21.35
CA VAL A 342 9.65 -2.31 20.13
C VAL A 342 10.50 -2.48 18.87
N PHE A 343 11.75 -2.01 18.90
CA PHE A 343 12.67 -2.15 17.78
C PHE A 343 13.12 -3.60 17.61
N GLY A 344 13.37 -4.33 18.71
CA GLY A 344 13.73 -5.75 18.67
C GLY A 344 12.63 -6.64 18.07
N GLU A 345 11.35 -6.36 18.36
CA GLU A 345 10.23 -7.08 17.75
C GLU A 345 10.00 -6.61 16.30
N GLY A 346 10.03 -5.29 16.06
CA GLY A 346 9.91 -4.71 14.73
C GLY A 346 8.63 -5.13 14.00
N ARG A 347 7.51 -5.26 14.72
CA ARG A 347 6.31 -5.96 14.23
C ARG A 347 5.66 -5.19 13.08
N ALA A 348 5.49 -5.88 11.96
CA ALA A 348 4.65 -5.42 10.84
C ALA A 348 4.02 -6.62 10.14
N GLN A 349 2.72 -6.81 10.33
CA GLN A 349 1.96 -7.95 9.80
C GLN A 349 0.78 -7.51 8.92
N VAL A 350 0.56 -8.25 7.84
CA VAL A 350 -0.60 -8.14 6.97
C VAL A 350 -1.31 -9.49 7.00
N GLY A 351 -2.52 -9.53 7.57
CA GLY A 351 -3.21 -10.80 7.83
C GLY A 351 -2.36 -11.71 8.72
N SER A 352 -2.05 -12.91 8.23
CA SER A 352 -1.24 -13.92 8.95
C SER A 352 0.26 -13.90 8.60
N ARG A 353 0.72 -12.96 7.77
CA ARG A 353 2.11 -12.90 7.29
C ARG A 353 2.82 -11.61 7.67
N THR A 354 4.14 -11.66 7.82
CA THR A 354 4.98 -10.47 7.95
C THR A 354 4.97 -9.66 6.64
N ALA A 355 5.04 -8.34 6.75
CA ALA A 355 5.19 -7.43 5.62
C ALA A 355 6.52 -7.67 4.90
N ARG A 356 6.49 -7.72 3.56
CA ARG A 356 7.67 -7.98 2.72
C ARG A 356 8.11 -6.76 1.92
N THR A 357 7.17 -5.88 1.60
CA THR A 357 7.32 -4.71 0.73
C THR A 357 6.80 -3.46 1.43
N GLY A 358 7.10 -2.28 0.89
CA GLY A 358 6.55 -1.02 1.39
C GLY A 358 5.03 -0.95 1.34
N ILE A 359 4.42 -1.59 0.33
CA ILE A 359 2.97 -1.69 0.18
C ILE A 359 2.37 -2.54 1.30
N ASP A 360 2.98 -3.69 1.62
CA ASP A 360 2.57 -4.50 2.76
C ASP A 360 2.70 -3.72 4.07
N PHE A 361 3.80 -2.98 4.24
CA PHE A 361 4.02 -2.21 5.47
C PHE A 361 2.94 -1.12 5.63
N ALA A 362 2.60 -0.41 4.55
CA ALA A 362 1.49 0.55 4.55
C ALA A 362 0.17 -0.09 4.97
N ARG A 363 -0.13 -1.31 4.47
CA ARG A 363 -1.32 -2.08 4.86
C ARG A 363 -1.26 -2.50 6.33
N ALA A 364 -0.10 -2.94 6.82
CA ALA A 364 0.11 -3.33 8.22
C ALA A 364 -0.17 -2.16 9.17
N VAL A 365 0.30 -0.95 8.82
CA VAL A 365 0.09 0.27 9.60
C VAL A 365 -1.40 0.56 9.81
N VAL A 366 -2.23 0.45 8.77
CA VAL A 366 -3.66 0.80 8.85
C VAL A 366 -4.60 -0.37 9.19
N SER A 367 -4.09 -1.59 9.18
CA SER A 367 -4.78 -2.77 9.72
C SER A 367 -4.45 -3.03 11.20
N LEU A 368 -3.67 -2.16 11.84
CA LEU A 368 -3.16 -2.33 13.21
C LEU A 368 -2.31 -3.59 13.40
N GLY A 369 -1.60 -4.01 12.34
CA GLY A 369 -0.64 -5.10 12.36
C GLY A 369 0.76 -4.70 12.84
N VAL A 370 0.89 -3.52 13.45
CA VAL A 370 2.12 -2.95 14.02
C VAL A 370 2.01 -2.84 15.54
N ASP A 371 3.12 -2.58 16.22
CA ASP A 371 3.16 -2.41 17.68
C ASP A 371 2.20 -1.31 18.18
N ARG A 372 1.57 -1.57 19.33
CA ARG A 372 0.66 -0.60 19.98
C ARG A 372 1.46 0.57 20.55
N GLY A 373 0.85 1.75 20.57
CA GLY A 373 1.48 2.98 21.10
C GLY A 373 2.24 3.79 20.06
N LEU A 374 2.44 3.25 18.86
CA LEU A 374 2.95 3.99 17.71
C LEU A 374 1.81 4.76 17.03
N VAL A 375 2.06 6.02 16.68
CA VAL A 375 1.07 6.92 16.08
C VAL A 375 1.30 7.19 14.60
N ALA A 376 2.53 7.00 14.13
CA ALA A 376 2.87 7.12 12.71
C ALA A 376 4.19 6.41 12.40
N PHE A 377 4.48 6.23 11.12
CA PHE A 377 5.78 5.82 10.61
C PHE A 377 6.27 6.80 9.53
N GLN A 378 7.55 7.15 9.59
CA GLN A 378 8.24 7.87 8.53
C GLN A 378 8.90 6.84 7.60
N ARG A 379 8.38 6.71 6.38
CA ARG A 379 8.93 5.84 5.34
C ARG A 379 10.18 6.48 4.74
N VAL A 380 11.27 5.74 4.69
CA VAL A 380 12.57 6.18 4.16
C VAL A 380 13.14 5.10 3.25
N GLY A 381 13.41 5.45 1.98
CA GLY A 381 14.08 4.55 1.03
C GLY A 381 15.55 4.88 0.90
N PHE A 382 16.41 3.87 0.78
CA PHE A 382 17.82 4.05 0.45
C PHE A 382 18.00 3.98 -1.07
N LEU A 383 17.91 5.15 -1.72
CA LEU A 383 17.90 5.28 -3.17
C LEU A 383 19.26 5.72 -3.69
N VAL A 384 19.66 5.19 -4.85
CA VAL A 384 20.85 5.65 -5.56
C VAL A 384 20.53 6.98 -6.25
N ARG A 385 21.16 8.06 -5.79
CA ARG A 385 20.94 9.41 -6.28
C ARG A 385 22.32 10.08 -6.33
N ASN A 386 22.71 10.60 -7.50
CA ASN A 386 24.05 11.16 -7.77
C ASN A 386 25.20 10.12 -7.81
N GLY A 387 25.27 9.34 -8.90
CA GLY A 387 26.31 8.31 -9.10
C GLY A 387 26.00 7.03 -8.33
N LEU A 388 27.00 6.46 -7.63
CA LEU A 388 26.87 5.22 -6.86
C LEU A 388 26.53 5.44 -5.36
N ALA A 389 26.23 6.67 -4.96
CA ALA A 389 25.94 7.02 -3.57
C ALA A 389 24.47 6.73 -3.22
N TYR A 390 24.25 6.12 -2.06
CA TYR A 390 22.91 5.92 -1.51
C TYR A 390 22.50 7.13 -0.68
N PHE A 391 21.24 7.57 -0.83
CA PHE A 391 20.63 8.60 0.00
C PHE A 391 19.36 8.07 0.66
N ALA A 392 19.29 8.25 1.98
CA ALA A 392 18.10 8.02 2.77
C ALA A 392 17.08 9.12 2.45
N THR A 393 16.17 8.80 1.52
CA THR A 393 15.18 9.72 0.98
C THR A 393 13.85 9.49 1.69
N PRO A 394 13.27 10.51 2.35
CA PRO A 394 11.93 10.41 2.89
C PRO A 394 10.91 10.17 1.76
N LEU A 395 10.14 9.08 1.85
CA LEU A 395 9.15 8.71 0.83
C LEU A 395 7.70 9.04 1.25
N GLY A 396 7.49 9.39 2.51
CA GLY A 396 6.17 9.77 3.01
C GLY A 396 5.98 9.40 4.48
N ARG A 397 4.89 9.90 5.07
CA ARG A 397 4.49 9.60 6.45
C ARG A 397 3.14 8.91 6.46
N PHE A 398 3.03 7.85 7.26
CA PHE A 398 1.81 7.06 7.38
C PHE A 398 1.34 7.09 8.82
N LYS A 399 0.12 7.57 9.04
CA LYS A 399 -0.49 7.58 10.37
C LYS A 399 -0.98 6.17 10.71
N VAL A 400 -0.81 5.75 11.95
CA VAL A 400 -1.39 4.51 12.48
C VAL A 400 -2.84 4.79 12.85
N TYR A 401 -3.78 4.22 12.12
CA TYR A 401 -5.21 4.30 12.40
C TYR A 401 -5.92 3.11 11.75
N ARG A 402 -7.10 2.73 12.24
CA ARG A 402 -7.84 1.61 11.66
C ARG A 402 -8.53 2.02 10.36
N ASN A 403 -8.17 1.38 9.25
CA ASN A 403 -8.89 1.45 7.98
C ASN A 403 -9.54 0.10 7.64
N ALA A 404 -10.85 -0.04 7.87
CA ALA A 404 -11.61 -1.26 7.60
C ALA A 404 -11.63 -1.67 6.12
N ARG A 405 -11.50 -0.72 5.19
CA ARG A 405 -11.55 -0.99 3.74
C ARG A 405 -10.33 -1.75 3.25
N VAL A 406 -9.19 -1.65 3.95
CA VAL A 406 -7.97 -2.40 3.61
C VAL A 406 -8.13 -3.90 3.82
N ASP A 407 -9.08 -4.34 4.64
CA ASP A 407 -9.35 -5.77 4.85
C ASP A 407 -9.82 -6.46 3.57
N LEU A 408 -10.52 -5.73 2.70
CA LEU A 408 -10.98 -6.25 1.40
C LEU A 408 -9.80 -6.65 0.50
N LEU A 409 -8.61 -6.08 0.71
CA LEU A 409 -7.41 -6.47 -0.03
C LEU A 409 -6.96 -7.90 0.29
N SER A 410 -7.41 -8.49 1.40
CA SER A 410 -7.13 -9.90 1.70
C SER A 410 -7.72 -10.86 0.67
N GLU A 411 -8.82 -10.48 0.01
CA GLU A 411 -9.46 -11.27 -1.05
C GLU A 411 -8.61 -11.33 -2.33
N ILE A 412 -7.69 -10.36 -2.52
CA ILE A 412 -6.80 -10.32 -3.69
C ILE A 412 -5.37 -10.77 -3.40
N ASP A 413 -5.00 -11.02 -2.14
CA ASP A 413 -3.61 -11.22 -1.73
C ASP A 413 -2.88 -12.29 -2.55
N SER A 414 -3.49 -13.46 -2.74
CA SER A 414 -2.85 -14.55 -3.50
C SER A 414 -2.61 -14.20 -4.96
N TRP A 415 -3.54 -13.45 -5.58
CA TRP A 415 -3.43 -13.03 -6.97
C TRP A 415 -2.42 -11.89 -7.10
N PHE A 416 -2.48 -10.92 -6.20
CA PHE A 416 -1.62 -9.74 -6.18
C PHE A 416 -0.16 -10.11 -5.90
N ASP A 417 0.11 -10.97 -4.91
CA ASP A 417 1.46 -11.47 -4.62
C ASP A 417 2.06 -12.18 -5.84
N LYS A 418 1.25 -12.95 -6.58
CA LYS A 418 1.66 -13.67 -7.79
C LYS A 418 1.94 -12.70 -8.95
N LEU A 419 1.10 -11.68 -9.13
CA LEU A 419 1.32 -10.62 -10.11
C LEU A 419 2.60 -9.85 -9.81
N GLN A 420 2.81 -9.42 -8.56
CA GLN A 420 4.05 -8.74 -8.14
C GLN A 420 5.27 -9.60 -8.40
N GLN A 421 5.24 -10.88 -8.02
CA GLN A 421 6.38 -11.78 -8.23
C GLN A 421 6.77 -11.93 -9.70
N ILE A 422 5.80 -11.96 -10.60
CA ILE A 422 6.01 -12.22 -12.04
C ILE A 422 6.25 -10.93 -12.83
N ALA A 423 5.63 -9.81 -12.45
CA ALA A 423 5.65 -8.56 -13.21
C ALA A 423 6.55 -7.45 -12.63
N ALA A 424 7.17 -7.66 -11.46
CA ALA A 424 8.08 -6.68 -10.85
C ALA A 424 9.26 -6.32 -11.76
N ALA A 425 9.91 -5.19 -11.50
CA ALA A 425 10.95 -4.58 -12.34
C ALA A 425 12.15 -5.50 -12.68
N LYS A 426 12.37 -6.58 -11.91
CA LYS A 426 13.42 -7.60 -12.15
C LYS A 426 13.05 -8.68 -13.17
N ALA A 427 11.79 -8.72 -13.64
CA ALA A 427 11.36 -9.64 -14.68
C ALA A 427 11.57 -8.96 -16.06
N GLU A 428 12.72 -9.22 -16.68
CA GLU A 428 13.13 -8.68 -17.99
C GLU A 428 12.12 -8.92 -19.13
N GLN A 429 11.11 -9.77 -18.91
CA GLN A 429 10.13 -10.19 -19.92
C GLN A 429 8.71 -9.65 -19.68
N ALA A 430 8.46 -8.84 -18.64
CA ALA A 430 7.10 -8.37 -18.35
C ALA A 430 6.63 -7.27 -19.33
N PRO A 431 5.47 -7.42 -20.01
CA PRO A 431 4.94 -6.40 -20.91
C PRO A 431 4.75 -5.05 -20.22
N ALA A 432 5.10 -3.97 -20.91
CA ALA A 432 5.03 -2.62 -20.36
C ALA A 432 3.61 -2.23 -19.90
N SER A 433 2.56 -2.72 -20.57
CA SER A 433 1.17 -2.52 -20.16
C SER A 433 0.87 -3.15 -18.80
N VAL A 434 1.33 -4.39 -18.56
CA VAL A 434 1.14 -5.10 -17.29
C VAL A 434 1.92 -4.42 -16.16
N ARG A 435 3.17 -4.01 -16.42
CA ARG A 435 3.98 -3.25 -15.46
C ARG A 435 3.31 -1.94 -15.06
N ARG A 436 2.79 -1.18 -16.02
CA ARG A 436 2.05 0.07 -15.77
C ARG A 436 0.78 -0.17 -14.95
N ALA A 437 0.03 -1.23 -15.26
CA ALA A 437 -1.17 -1.57 -14.51
C ALA A 437 -0.86 -1.99 -13.07
N LEU A 438 0.20 -2.79 -12.86
CA LEU A 438 0.68 -3.14 -11.53
C LEU A 438 1.06 -1.88 -10.74
N LEU A 439 1.90 -1.01 -11.30
CA LEU A 439 2.31 0.23 -10.62
C LEU A 439 1.10 1.13 -10.28
N THR A 440 0.11 1.20 -11.18
CA THR A 440 -1.14 1.94 -10.93
C THR A 440 -1.91 1.35 -9.76
N LEU A 441 -2.04 0.02 -9.70
CA LEU A 441 -2.67 -0.69 -8.59
C LEU A 441 -1.93 -0.46 -7.27
N GLU A 442 -0.60 -0.56 -7.26
CA GLU A 442 0.24 -0.32 -6.08
C GLU A 442 0.08 1.11 -5.54
N ASN A 443 0.07 2.11 -6.43
CA ASN A 443 -0.18 3.50 -6.06
C ASN A 443 -1.60 3.69 -5.48
N CYS A 444 -2.61 3.04 -6.05
CA CYS A 444 -3.98 3.09 -5.52
C CYS A 444 -4.07 2.44 -4.12
N ILE A 445 -3.38 1.32 -3.88
CA ILE A 445 -3.33 0.66 -2.58
C ILE A 445 -2.64 1.55 -1.53
N ILE A 446 -1.48 2.14 -1.87
CA ILE A 446 -0.80 3.07 -0.95
C ILE A 446 -1.67 4.29 -0.66
N SER A 447 -2.33 4.84 -1.69
CA SER A 447 -3.27 5.94 -1.56
C SER A 447 -4.41 5.61 -0.60
N LEU A 448 -5.00 4.42 -0.69
CA LEU A 448 -6.02 3.92 0.25
C LEU A 448 -5.47 3.77 1.68
N CYS A 449 -4.21 3.38 1.84
CA CYS A 449 -3.59 3.30 3.17
C CYS A 449 -3.33 4.69 3.77
N GLN A 450 -3.11 5.72 2.96
CA GLN A 450 -2.92 7.08 3.47
C GLN A 450 -4.22 7.72 3.96
N VAL A 451 -5.34 7.48 3.27
CA VAL A 451 -6.64 8.06 3.59
C VAL A 451 -7.74 7.01 3.42
N ASN A 452 -8.52 6.80 4.48
CA ASN A 452 -9.69 5.91 4.43
C ASN A 452 -10.88 6.61 3.79
N ASP A 453 -11.09 6.35 2.50
CA ASP A 453 -12.11 7.00 1.68
C ASP A 453 -12.66 6.02 0.61
N PRO A 454 -14.00 5.96 0.40
CA PRO A 454 -14.62 5.14 -0.65
C PRO A 454 -14.06 5.37 -2.05
N THR A 455 -13.76 6.62 -2.43
CA THR A 455 -13.24 6.92 -3.78
C THR A 455 -11.88 6.28 -4.02
N ARG A 456 -11.04 6.18 -2.98
CA ARG A 456 -9.74 5.49 -3.08
C ARG A 456 -9.89 3.99 -3.19
N LEU A 457 -10.85 3.39 -2.50
CA LEU A 457 -11.17 1.97 -2.68
C LEU A 457 -11.74 1.70 -4.08
N GLN A 458 -12.60 2.59 -4.59
CA GLN A 458 -13.10 2.53 -5.96
C GLN A 458 -11.96 2.62 -6.98
N ALA A 459 -10.98 3.48 -6.75
CA ALA A 459 -9.77 3.56 -7.58
C ALA A 459 -8.97 2.26 -7.58
N VAL A 460 -8.86 1.56 -6.43
CA VAL A 460 -8.26 0.22 -6.37
C VAL A 460 -9.06 -0.77 -7.22
N LEU A 461 -10.40 -0.80 -7.10
CA LEU A 461 -11.25 -1.68 -7.88
C LEU A 461 -11.12 -1.44 -9.39
N VAL A 462 -11.06 -0.17 -9.80
CA VAL A 462 -10.81 0.22 -11.20
C VAL A 462 -9.42 -0.22 -11.65
N ALA A 463 -8.39 -0.06 -10.81
CA ALA A 463 -7.03 -0.49 -11.12
C ALA A 463 -6.91 -2.02 -11.25
N LEU A 464 -7.67 -2.79 -10.46
CA LEU A 464 -7.78 -4.25 -10.62
C LEU A 464 -8.37 -4.60 -11.99
N GLY A 465 -9.46 -3.95 -12.39
CA GLY A 465 -10.04 -4.13 -13.73
C GLY A 465 -9.06 -3.79 -14.86
N GLN A 466 -8.27 -2.72 -14.70
CA GLN A 466 -7.21 -2.36 -15.65
C GLN A 466 -6.07 -3.38 -15.69
N ALA A 467 -5.71 -3.97 -14.56
CA ALA A 467 -4.70 -5.02 -14.49
C ALA A 467 -5.15 -6.30 -15.20
N GLU A 468 -6.38 -6.77 -14.94
CA GLU A 468 -6.98 -7.91 -15.66
C GLU A 468 -7.04 -7.64 -17.18
N ARG A 469 -7.45 -6.43 -17.57
CA ARG A 469 -7.42 -6.01 -18.97
C ARG A 469 -6.01 -6.05 -19.58
N ALA A 470 -4.97 -5.65 -18.84
CA ALA A 470 -3.60 -5.69 -19.33
C ALA A 470 -3.09 -7.14 -19.49
N LEU A 471 -3.48 -8.03 -18.56
CA LEU A 471 -3.19 -9.45 -18.61
C LEU A 471 -3.88 -10.14 -19.79
N SER A 472 -5.16 -9.82 -20.05
CA SER A 472 -5.91 -10.40 -21.16
C SER A 472 -5.36 -10.00 -22.54
N ARG A 473 -4.87 -8.76 -22.69
CA ARG A 473 -4.17 -8.32 -23.91
C ARG A 473 -2.81 -8.97 -24.10
N SER A 474 -2.20 -9.49 -23.03
CA SER A 474 -0.89 -10.12 -23.03
C SER A 474 -0.99 -11.61 -22.76
N LEU A 475 -2.04 -12.27 -23.26
CA LEU A 475 -2.47 -13.61 -22.84
C LEU A 475 -1.38 -14.68 -22.95
N SER A 476 -0.66 -14.73 -24.07
CA SER A 476 0.46 -15.66 -24.26
C SER A 476 1.51 -15.49 -23.17
N TRP A 477 1.86 -14.24 -22.84
CA TRP A 477 2.76 -13.95 -21.72
C TRP A 477 2.12 -14.37 -20.40
N THR A 478 0.87 -13.98 -20.12
CA THR A 478 0.11 -14.29 -18.90
C THR A 478 0.11 -15.80 -18.58
N LEU A 479 0.08 -16.66 -19.61
CA LEU A 479 -0.12 -18.10 -19.51
C LEU A 479 1.10 -19.01 -19.20
N GLY A 480 2.34 -18.57 -18.91
CA GLY A 480 3.24 -18.01 -19.89
C GLY A 480 3.73 -19.07 -20.89
N ILE A 481 3.11 -19.02 -22.06
CA ILE A 481 3.37 -19.85 -23.21
C ILE A 481 4.54 -19.25 -23.99
N GLY A 482 5.50 -20.08 -24.40
CA GLY A 482 6.64 -19.65 -25.22
C GLY A 482 7.69 -18.82 -24.48
N LEU A 483 7.67 -18.80 -23.13
CA LEU A 483 8.67 -18.13 -22.32
C LEU A 483 9.76 -19.11 -21.87
N THR A 484 11.01 -18.63 -21.94
CA THR A 484 12.19 -19.34 -21.45
C THR A 484 12.87 -18.46 -20.41
N PRO A 485 13.02 -18.91 -19.15
CA PRO A 485 12.53 -20.18 -18.60
C PRO A 485 10.99 -20.24 -18.47
N SER A 486 10.42 -21.45 -18.46
CA SER A 486 8.99 -21.64 -18.25
C SER A 486 8.55 -21.08 -16.91
N ARG A 487 7.39 -20.42 -16.88
CA ARG A 487 6.85 -19.77 -15.68
C ARG A 487 5.43 -20.23 -15.38
N ASN A 488 5.05 -20.09 -14.11
CA ASN A 488 3.66 -20.29 -13.69
C ASN A 488 2.75 -19.26 -14.38
N ARG A 489 1.59 -19.72 -14.87
CA ARG A 489 0.53 -18.83 -15.41
C ARG A 489 -0.05 -17.95 -14.31
N ILE A 490 -0.54 -16.76 -14.65
CA ILE A 490 -1.36 -15.94 -13.75
C ILE A 490 -2.83 -16.28 -14.06
N ASP A 491 -3.55 -16.80 -13.08
CA ASP A 491 -4.99 -17.11 -13.24
C ASP A 491 -5.81 -15.81 -13.18
N PRO A 492 -6.97 -15.71 -13.86
CA PRO A 492 -7.80 -14.52 -13.80
C PRO A 492 -8.28 -14.27 -12.37
N LEU A 493 -8.34 -13.00 -11.98
CA LEU A 493 -8.82 -12.60 -10.66
C LEU A 493 -10.27 -13.06 -10.48
N ARG A 494 -10.60 -13.61 -9.31
CA ARG A 494 -11.92 -14.17 -9.00
C ARG A 494 -12.21 -14.09 -7.51
N GLY A 495 -13.50 -14.20 -7.17
CA GLY A 495 -13.94 -14.36 -5.78
C GLY A 495 -13.99 -13.08 -4.96
N LEU A 496 -14.00 -11.90 -5.60
CA LEU A 496 -14.24 -10.65 -4.86
C LEU A 496 -15.68 -10.64 -4.34
N SER A 497 -15.85 -10.37 -3.06
CA SER A 497 -17.17 -10.37 -2.42
C SER A 497 -17.99 -9.14 -2.81
N THR A 498 -19.32 -9.21 -2.64
CA THR A 498 -20.23 -8.06 -2.79
C THR A 498 -19.95 -6.94 -1.80
N ARG A 499 -19.14 -7.16 -0.75
CA ARG A 499 -18.70 -6.09 0.16
C ARG A 499 -17.96 -4.97 -0.57
N TRP A 500 -17.19 -5.30 -1.60
CA TRP A 500 -16.56 -4.30 -2.46
C TRP A 500 -17.58 -3.35 -3.06
N LEU A 501 -18.72 -3.87 -3.56
CA LEU A 501 -19.78 -3.08 -4.15
C LEU A 501 -20.32 -2.02 -3.17
N HIS A 502 -20.57 -2.42 -1.92
CA HIS A 502 -21.12 -1.52 -0.91
C HIS A 502 -20.13 -0.43 -0.48
N GLU A 503 -18.85 -0.78 -0.32
CA GLU A 503 -17.83 0.14 0.19
C GLU A 503 -17.33 1.15 -0.86
N VAL A 504 -17.57 0.89 -2.15
CA VAL A 504 -17.13 1.76 -3.26
C VAL A 504 -18.25 2.54 -3.94
N ASN A 505 -19.50 2.37 -3.49
CA ASN A 505 -20.67 3.02 -4.08
C ASN A 505 -20.64 4.54 -3.81
N ASP A 506 -20.49 5.33 -4.86
CA ASP A 506 -20.49 6.80 -4.84
C ASP A 506 -21.85 7.41 -5.22
N ASN A 507 -22.87 6.56 -5.44
CA ASN A 507 -24.21 6.95 -5.86
C ASN A 507 -24.27 7.75 -7.17
N THR A 508 -23.30 7.62 -8.07
CA THR A 508 -23.42 8.23 -9.40
C THR A 508 -24.21 7.34 -10.38
N PRO A 509 -24.79 7.91 -11.45
CA PRO A 509 -25.42 7.13 -12.52
C PRO A 509 -24.46 6.13 -13.16
N GLU A 510 -23.20 6.50 -13.41
CA GLU A 510 -22.19 5.62 -14.02
C GLU A 510 -21.95 4.38 -13.17
N PHE A 511 -21.86 4.53 -11.84
CA PHE A 511 -21.65 3.42 -10.92
C PHE A 511 -22.84 2.45 -10.92
N ARG A 512 -24.07 2.97 -10.84
CA ARG A 512 -25.29 2.15 -10.87
C ARG A 512 -25.47 1.42 -12.20
N LEU A 513 -25.22 2.10 -13.32
CA LEU A 513 -25.27 1.52 -14.67
C LEU A 513 -24.22 0.42 -14.84
N ALA A 514 -22.97 0.67 -14.43
CA ALA A 514 -21.90 -0.31 -14.48
C ALA A 514 -22.20 -1.54 -13.59
N THR A 515 -22.78 -1.33 -12.41
CA THR A 515 -23.22 -2.40 -11.51
C THR A 515 -24.30 -3.27 -12.16
N ALA A 516 -25.33 -2.64 -12.74
CA ALA A 516 -26.41 -3.34 -13.43
C ALA A 516 -25.87 -4.22 -14.56
N LEU A 517 -24.99 -3.67 -15.40
CA LEU A 517 -24.33 -4.41 -16.49
C LEU A 517 -23.46 -5.56 -15.98
N ALA A 518 -22.57 -5.30 -15.01
CA ALA A 518 -21.65 -6.30 -14.48
C ALA A 518 -22.38 -7.53 -13.91
N SER A 519 -23.59 -7.32 -13.37
CA SER A 519 -24.42 -8.38 -12.79
C SER A 519 -25.17 -9.25 -13.81
N ILE A 520 -25.10 -8.95 -15.11
CA ILE A 520 -25.79 -9.73 -16.16
C ILE A 520 -25.13 -11.08 -16.37
N THR A 521 -25.91 -12.15 -16.31
CA THR A 521 -25.52 -13.52 -16.66
C THR A 521 -26.58 -14.19 -17.54
N GLY A 522 -26.17 -14.68 -18.71
CA GLY A 522 -27.02 -15.46 -19.62
C GLY A 522 -26.74 -16.95 -19.55
N HIS A 523 -27.75 -17.79 -19.82
CA HIS A 523 -27.60 -19.24 -19.90
C HIS A 523 -28.01 -19.71 -21.30
N TYR A 524 -27.06 -20.22 -22.07
CA TYR A 524 -27.24 -20.58 -23.48
C TYR A 524 -27.02 -22.07 -23.72
N ASN A 525 -27.46 -22.59 -24.86
CA ASN A 525 -27.22 -23.99 -25.22
C ASN A 525 -25.89 -24.10 -25.99
N GLY A 526 -25.00 -24.96 -25.51
CA GLY A 526 -23.74 -25.29 -26.17
C GLY A 526 -23.92 -26.27 -27.32
N LYS A 527 -22.92 -26.33 -28.20
CA LYS A 527 -22.91 -27.28 -29.34
C LYS A 527 -22.91 -28.75 -28.90
N ASP A 528 -22.41 -29.01 -27.70
CA ASP A 528 -22.36 -30.32 -27.05
C ASP A 528 -23.62 -30.61 -26.19
N GLY A 529 -24.66 -29.77 -26.29
CA GLY A 529 -25.89 -29.88 -25.52
C GLY A 529 -25.78 -29.43 -24.06
N LYS A 530 -24.61 -28.97 -23.61
CA LYS A 530 -24.42 -28.46 -22.24
C LYS A 530 -24.79 -26.99 -22.15
N THR A 531 -25.29 -26.57 -20.99
CA THR A 531 -25.56 -25.14 -20.73
C THR A 531 -24.24 -24.37 -20.63
N ILE A 532 -24.11 -23.33 -21.44
CA ILE A 532 -23.03 -22.35 -21.40
C ILE A 532 -23.50 -21.18 -20.54
N GLU A 533 -22.81 -20.96 -19.44
CA GLU A 533 -22.97 -19.77 -18.61
C GLU A 533 -22.15 -18.63 -19.21
N LEU A 534 -22.81 -17.50 -19.52
CA LEU A 534 -22.20 -16.35 -20.18
C LEU A 534 -22.43 -15.06 -19.36
N PRO A 535 -21.66 -14.85 -18.28
CA PRO A 535 -21.59 -13.58 -17.58
C PRO A 535 -21.13 -12.45 -18.51
N LEU A 536 -21.45 -11.20 -18.17
CA LEU A 536 -21.02 -10.05 -18.98
C LEU A 536 -19.49 -10.02 -19.16
N ARG A 537 -18.73 -10.42 -18.13
CA ARG A 537 -17.26 -10.47 -18.14
C ARG A 537 -16.69 -11.24 -19.34
N CYS A 538 -17.34 -12.30 -19.82
CA CYS A 538 -16.90 -13.07 -21.00
C CYS A 538 -16.89 -12.26 -22.30
N HIS A 539 -17.54 -11.09 -22.33
CA HIS A 539 -17.47 -10.17 -23.46
C HIS A 539 -16.35 -9.13 -23.32
N LEU A 540 -15.87 -8.92 -22.10
CA LEU A 540 -14.79 -7.99 -21.79
C LEU A 540 -13.42 -8.63 -22.01
N GLU A 541 -13.27 -9.89 -21.60
CA GLU A 541 -12.02 -10.62 -21.66
C GLU A 541 -12.21 -12.13 -21.90
N PRO A 542 -11.17 -12.85 -22.39
CA PRO A 542 -11.27 -14.25 -22.78
C PRO A 542 -11.25 -15.17 -21.55
N VAL A 543 -12.32 -15.16 -20.77
CA VAL A 543 -12.51 -16.05 -19.62
C VAL A 543 -13.62 -17.05 -19.85
N GLU A 544 -13.40 -18.28 -19.36
CA GLU A 544 -14.38 -19.37 -19.38
C GLU A 544 -14.85 -19.68 -17.95
N TYR A 545 -16.16 -19.88 -17.81
CA TYR A 545 -16.81 -20.29 -16.58
C TYR A 545 -17.16 -21.79 -16.69
N ARG A 546 -16.55 -22.60 -15.84
CA ARG A 546 -16.77 -24.05 -15.80
C ARG A 546 -17.33 -24.45 -14.44
N ARG A 547 -18.50 -25.08 -14.41
CA ARG A 547 -19.04 -25.65 -13.17
C ARG A 547 -18.37 -26.99 -12.87
N ARG A 548 -17.75 -27.11 -11.70
CA ARG A 548 -17.16 -28.37 -11.20
C ARG A 548 -17.46 -28.54 -9.72
N GLY A 549 -18.20 -29.60 -9.38
CA GLY A 549 -18.48 -29.99 -7.99
C GLY A 549 -19.17 -28.91 -7.15
N GLY A 550 -20.14 -28.18 -7.73
CA GLY A 550 -20.85 -27.10 -7.02
C GLY A 550 -20.11 -25.77 -6.96
N SER A 551 -18.86 -25.69 -7.44
CA SER A 551 -18.09 -24.44 -7.55
C SER A 551 -17.92 -24.00 -9.00
N THR A 552 -18.00 -22.70 -9.25
CA THR A 552 -17.71 -22.11 -10.56
C THR A 552 -16.23 -21.80 -10.68
N GLN A 553 -15.52 -22.50 -11.55
CA GLN A 553 -14.12 -22.24 -11.86
C GLN A 553 -14.01 -21.26 -13.02
N ILE A 554 -13.26 -20.17 -12.80
CA ILE A 554 -12.89 -19.20 -13.85
C ILE A 554 -11.47 -19.49 -14.30
N ALA A 555 -11.25 -19.55 -15.61
CA ALA A 555 -9.95 -19.71 -16.24
C ALA A 555 -9.86 -18.86 -17.52
N TRP A 556 -8.64 -18.51 -17.92
CA TRP A 556 -8.39 -17.94 -19.25
C TRP A 556 -8.73 -18.97 -20.33
N ALA A 557 -9.45 -18.54 -21.37
CA ALA A 557 -9.58 -19.28 -22.61
C ALA A 557 -8.24 -19.23 -23.37
N GLU A 558 -7.78 -20.32 -23.96
CA GLU A 558 -6.51 -20.34 -24.72
C GLU A 558 -6.56 -19.46 -25.98
N THR A 559 -7.76 -19.29 -26.53
CA THR A 559 -8.03 -18.40 -27.66
C THR A 559 -9.22 -17.52 -27.34
N ALA A 560 -9.19 -16.25 -27.78
CA ALA A 560 -10.31 -15.35 -27.59
C ALA A 560 -11.51 -15.87 -28.39
N ALA A 561 -12.57 -16.27 -27.68
CA ALA A 561 -13.82 -16.66 -28.32
C ALA A 561 -14.41 -15.46 -29.07
N PRO A 562 -15.23 -15.68 -30.12
CA PRO A 562 -15.91 -14.58 -30.82
C PRO A 562 -16.90 -13.79 -29.93
N ASP A 563 -17.11 -14.25 -28.68
CA ASP A 563 -17.90 -13.53 -27.69
C ASP A 563 -17.15 -12.36 -27.06
N VAL A 564 -15.82 -12.35 -27.10
CA VAL A 564 -14.99 -11.26 -26.57
C VAL A 564 -14.99 -10.10 -27.57
N VAL A 565 -15.69 -9.02 -27.24
CA VAL A 565 -15.97 -7.92 -28.19
C VAL A 565 -15.48 -6.55 -27.71
N TRP A 566 -14.89 -6.48 -26.51
CA TRP A 566 -14.36 -5.23 -25.98
C TRP A 566 -13.21 -4.66 -26.82
N HIS A 567 -13.22 -3.34 -27.03
CA HIS A 567 -12.11 -2.58 -27.62
C HIS A 567 -11.94 -1.22 -26.94
N GLU A 568 -10.85 -0.51 -27.25
CA GLU A 568 -10.64 0.86 -26.76
C GLU A 568 -11.58 1.85 -27.48
N GLY A 569 -11.97 2.92 -26.80
CA GLY A 569 -12.70 4.05 -27.38
C GLY A 569 -14.18 4.09 -27.01
N ASP A 570 -15.04 3.75 -27.98
CA ASP A 570 -16.49 3.97 -27.92
C ASP A 570 -17.23 2.90 -27.11
N LEU A 571 -17.63 3.24 -25.88
CA LEU A 571 -18.43 2.35 -25.01
C LEU A 571 -19.78 2.00 -25.66
N VAL A 572 -20.41 2.92 -26.39
CA VAL A 572 -21.71 2.69 -27.04
C VAL A 572 -21.58 1.59 -28.10
N ASP A 573 -20.50 1.60 -28.89
CA ASP A 573 -20.21 0.51 -29.85
C ASP A 573 -20.00 -0.83 -29.13
N VAL A 574 -19.24 -0.82 -28.04
CA VAL A 574 -18.98 -2.04 -27.25
C VAL A 574 -20.29 -2.63 -26.70
N LEU A 575 -21.15 -1.83 -26.07
CA LEU A 575 -22.43 -2.31 -25.53
C LEU A 575 -23.35 -2.86 -26.64
N ASN A 576 -23.39 -2.19 -27.79
CA ASN A 576 -24.11 -2.69 -28.97
C ASN A 576 -23.56 -4.03 -29.46
N ARG A 577 -22.23 -4.21 -29.53
CA ARG A 577 -21.62 -5.49 -29.92
C ARG A 577 -21.92 -6.60 -28.91
N ILE A 578 -21.91 -6.28 -27.62
CA ILE A 578 -22.26 -7.24 -26.55
C ILE A 578 -23.70 -7.74 -26.75
N LEU A 579 -24.65 -6.82 -26.92
CA LEU A 579 -26.04 -7.18 -27.12
C LEU A 579 -26.26 -7.95 -28.45
N ALA A 580 -25.63 -7.51 -29.55
CA ALA A 580 -25.68 -8.22 -30.82
C ALA A 580 -25.18 -9.66 -30.69
N ARG A 581 -24.10 -9.87 -29.93
CA ARG A 581 -23.54 -11.20 -29.69
C ARG A 581 -24.46 -12.09 -28.84
N ARG A 582 -25.10 -11.51 -27.81
CA ARG A 582 -26.07 -12.19 -26.96
C ARG A 582 -27.34 -12.59 -27.72
N LEU A 583 -27.83 -11.73 -28.60
CA LEU A 583 -28.95 -12.03 -29.51
C LEU A 583 -28.61 -13.20 -30.45
N LEU A 584 -27.41 -13.19 -31.03
CA LEU A 584 -26.93 -14.28 -31.88
C LEU A 584 -26.81 -15.61 -31.10
N ARG A 585 -26.35 -15.56 -29.84
CA ARG A 585 -26.30 -16.75 -28.96
C ARG A 585 -27.69 -17.28 -28.62
N ALA A 586 -28.66 -16.41 -28.40
CA ALA A 586 -30.06 -16.80 -28.17
C ALA A 586 -30.64 -17.51 -29.41
N GLU A 587 -30.45 -16.95 -30.60
CA GLU A 587 -30.89 -17.52 -31.88
C GLU A 587 -30.25 -18.89 -32.13
N GLN A 588 -28.94 -19.01 -31.94
CA GLN A 588 -28.21 -20.30 -32.07
C GLN A 588 -28.68 -21.35 -31.05
N SER A 589 -29.16 -20.92 -29.89
CA SER A 589 -29.67 -21.81 -28.84
C SER A 589 -31.14 -22.18 -29.04
N GLY A 590 -31.82 -21.61 -30.04
CA GLY A 590 -33.25 -21.78 -30.28
C GLY A 590 -34.15 -21.03 -29.29
N PHE A 591 -33.62 -20.04 -28.56
CA PHE A 591 -34.43 -19.25 -27.64
C PHE A 591 -35.20 -18.16 -28.38
N HIS A 592 -36.49 -18.05 -28.04
CA HIS A 592 -37.33 -16.96 -28.52
C HIS A 592 -37.18 -15.68 -27.69
N GLU A 593 -36.57 -15.74 -26.51
CA GLU A 593 -36.31 -14.63 -25.59
C GLU A 593 -34.85 -14.64 -25.13
N LEU A 594 -34.33 -13.52 -24.62
CA LEU A 594 -32.95 -13.44 -24.14
C LEU A 594 -32.86 -14.12 -22.78
N PRO A 595 -32.19 -15.29 -22.61
CA PRO A 595 -32.19 -16.07 -21.37
C PRO A 595 -31.25 -15.46 -20.30
N GLU A 596 -31.42 -14.17 -20.05
CA GLU A 596 -30.56 -13.34 -19.22
C GLU A 596 -31.20 -13.04 -17.88
N LYS A 597 -30.38 -13.09 -16.84
CA LYS A 597 -30.72 -12.65 -15.49
C LYS A 597 -29.71 -11.61 -15.06
N ALA A 598 -30.16 -10.65 -14.29
CA ALA A 598 -29.30 -9.68 -13.64
C ALA A 598 -29.66 -9.64 -12.15
N GLN A 599 -28.65 -9.52 -11.29
CA GLN A 599 -28.88 -9.37 -9.85
C GLN A 599 -29.33 -7.94 -9.52
N TYR A 600 -28.88 -6.95 -10.29
CA TYR A 600 -29.22 -5.55 -10.11
C TYR A 600 -29.82 -4.97 -11.39
N SER A 601 -30.88 -4.18 -11.26
CA SER A 601 -31.49 -3.42 -12.36
C SER A 601 -31.00 -1.98 -12.39
N ALA A 602 -30.83 -1.43 -13.58
CA ALA A 602 -30.66 0.00 -13.77
C ALA A 602 -31.98 0.74 -13.55
N SER A 603 -31.93 1.91 -12.91
CA SER A 603 -33.10 2.79 -12.84
C SER A 603 -33.39 3.39 -14.21
N LEU A 604 -34.67 3.63 -14.51
CA LEU A 604 -35.04 4.25 -15.78
C LEU A 604 -34.42 5.65 -15.95
N SER A 605 -34.29 6.41 -14.86
CA SER A 605 -33.66 7.74 -14.89
C SER A 605 -32.18 7.67 -15.29
N ASP A 606 -31.43 6.68 -14.80
CA ASP A 606 -30.02 6.51 -15.16
C ASP A 606 -29.86 6.09 -16.62
N VAL A 607 -30.76 5.21 -17.11
CA VAL A 607 -30.78 4.80 -18.52
C VAL A 607 -31.09 5.99 -19.43
N ILE A 608 -32.04 6.86 -19.05
CA ILE A 608 -32.33 8.10 -19.78
C ILE A 608 -31.11 9.02 -19.79
N ALA A 609 -30.43 9.20 -18.66
CA ALA A 609 -29.20 9.98 -18.59
C ALA A 609 -28.12 9.45 -19.55
N PHE A 610 -27.93 8.13 -19.61
CA PHE A 610 -27.03 7.49 -20.58
C PHE A 610 -27.43 7.75 -22.04
N ILE A 611 -28.71 7.61 -22.37
CA ILE A 611 -29.23 7.84 -23.73
C ILE A 611 -29.00 9.29 -24.16
N ASN A 612 -29.19 10.24 -23.24
CA ASN A 612 -29.01 11.66 -23.50
C ASN A 612 -27.53 12.11 -23.53
N GLY A 613 -26.58 11.23 -23.20
CA GLY A 613 -25.16 11.58 -23.11
C GLY A 613 -24.80 12.40 -21.87
N GLU A 614 -25.61 12.30 -20.81
CA GLU A 614 -25.39 12.97 -19.52
C GLU A 614 -24.40 12.20 -18.61
N THR A 615 -23.99 10.99 -19.00
CA THR A 615 -23.05 10.13 -18.26
C THR A 615 -21.64 10.20 -18.82
N ASP A 616 -20.63 10.03 -17.96
CA ASP A 616 -19.24 9.81 -18.39
C ASP A 616 -19.02 8.34 -18.81
N ASP A 617 -19.09 8.09 -20.13
CA ASP A 617 -18.90 6.76 -20.72
C ASP A 617 -17.51 6.17 -20.41
N ALA A 618 -16.46 6.99 -20.33
CA ALA A 618 -15.12 6.53 -20.02
C ALA A 618 -15.00 6.07 -18.56
N ARG A 619 -15.66 6.77 -17.64
CA ARG A 619 -15.77 6.36 -16.23
C ARG A 619 -16.62 5.09 -16.09
N LEU A 620 -17.78 5.03 -16.74
CA LEU A 620 -18.66 3.85 -16.74
C LEU A 620 -17.90 2.61 -17.22
N GLY A 621 -17.15 2.71 -18.32
CA GLY A 621 -16.32 1.61 -18.82
C GLY A 621 -15.25 1.15 -17.82
N LYS A 622 -14.56 2.07 -17.16
CA LYS A 622 -13.57 1.74 -16.12
C LYS A 622 -14.20 1.04 -14.92
N LEU A 623 -15.36 1.52 -14.46
CA LEU A 623 -16.12 0.91 -13.37
C LEU A 623 -16.63 -0.48 -13.75
N LEU A 624 -17.09 -0.66 -14.99
CA LEU A 624 -17.58 -1.93 -15.51
C LEU A 624 -16.52 -3.02 -15.43
N TRP A 625 -15.28 -2.71 -15.84
CA TRP A 625 -14.15 -3.63 -15.70
C TRP A 625 -13.93 -4.05 -14.25
N GLY A 626 -13.85 -3.09 -13.32
CA GLY A 626 -13.66 -3.38 -11.90
C GLY A 626 -14.80 -4.21 -11.29
N LEU A 627 -16.05 -3.82 -11.55
CA LEU A 627 -17.26 -4.48 -11.03
C LEU A 627 -17.48 -5.86 -11.64
N SER A 628 -17.00 -6.11 -12.87
CA SER A 628 -17.08 -7.44 -13.50
C SER A 628 -16.27 -8.52 -12.76
N LEU A 629 -15.35 -8.12 -11.88
CA LEU A 629 -14.49 -9.02 -11.09
C LEU A 629 -15.18 -9.57 -9.83
N LEU A 630 -16.34 -9.01 -9.45
CA LEU A 630 -17.14 -9.47 -8.32
C LEU A 630 -17.77 -10.84 -8.57
N ASP A 631 -17.94 -11.61 -7.51
CA ASP A 631 -18.70 -12.86 -7.54
C ASP A 631 -20.21 -12.57 -7.42
N TRP A 632 -20.86 -12.47 -8.57
CA TRP A 632 -22.31 -12.27 -8.70
C TRP A 632 -23.13 -13.57 -8.52
N GLN A 633 -22.48 -14.73 -8.37
CA GLN A 633 -23.17 -16.04 -8.31
C GLN A 633 -23.42 -16.51 -6.87
N HIS A 634 -22.54 -16.17 -5.93
CA HIS A 634 -22.60 -16.64 -4.53
C HIS A 634 -23.11 -15.61 -3.52
N GLY A 635 -23.54 -14.42 -3.99
CA GLY A 635 -23.98 -13.32 -3.11
C GLY A 635 -25.05 -13.69 -2.09
N THR A 636 -25.85 -14.73 -2.32
CA THR A 636 -26.97 -15.11 -1.45
C THR A 636 -26.61 -15.98 -0.23
N HIS A 637 -25.43 -16.58 -0.14
CA HIS A 637 -25.13 -17.58 0.91
C HIS A 637 -24.38 -17.04 2.15
N GLN A 638 -23.56 -15.98 2.03
CA GLN A 638 -22.88 -15.39 3.20
C GLN A 638 -23.73 -14.33 3.94
N GLU A 639 -24.71 -13.73 3.28
CA GLU A 639 -25.56 -12.68 3.86
C GLU A 639 -26.54 -13.21 4.92
N HIS A 640 -26.94 -14.48 4.83
CA HIS A 640 -27.75 -15.16 5.85
C HIS A 640 -27.02 -15.31 7.19
N ALA A 641 -25.69 -15.25 7.24
CA ALA A 641 -24.92 -15.32 8.49
C ALA A 641 -24.78 -13.96 9.19
N ILE A 642 -25.05 -12.85 8.49
CA ILE A 642 -24.95 -11.47 9.02
C ILE A 642 -26.35 -10.85 9.24
N GLY A 643 -27.43 -11.60 8.95
CA GLY A 643 -28.81 -11.15 9.20
C GLY A 643 -29.31 -10.10 8.20
N VAL A 644 -28.58 -9.85 7.11
CA VAL A 644 -29.05 -9.01 6.01
C VAL A 644 -29.80 -9.92 5.05
N THR A 645 -31.12 -9.77 4.97
CA THR A 645 -31.92 -10.61 4.07
C THR A 645 -31.76 -10.11 2.64
N GLY A 646 -31.85 -11.00 1.64
CA GLY A 646 -31.85 -10.59 0.22
C GLY A 646 -32.95 -9.59 -0.16
N ARG A 647 -33.96 -9.38 0.71
CA ARG A 647 -34.96 -8.31 0.61
C ARG A 647 -34.40 -6.93 0.96
N ASP A 648 -33.46 -6.85 1.90
CA ASP A 648 -32.82 -5.59 2.31
C ASP A 648 -31.84 -5.05 1.25
N LEU A 649 -31.42 -5.87 0.28
CA LEU A 649 -30.48 -5.50 -0.79
C LEU A 649 -31.15 -4.87 -2.01
N ASN A 650 -32.33 -5.39 -2.38
CA ASN A 650 -33.19 -4.65 -3.29
C ASN A 650 -33.54 -3.30 -2.68
N VAL A 651 -33.73 -3.23 -1.36
CA VAL A 651 -33.94 -2.01 -0.58
C VAL A 651 -32.66 -1.17 -0.44
N ALA A 652 -31.43 -1.68 -0.45
CA ALA A 652 -30.25 -0.82 -0.35
C ALA A 652 -29.93 -0.09 -1.68
N CYS A 653 -30.14 -0.76 -2.82
CA CYS A 653 -29.97 -0.17 -4.15
C CYS A 653 -31.23 0.57 -4.67
N SER A 654 -32.41 0.34 -4.07
CA SER A 654 -33.63 1.11 -4.36
C SER A 654 -34.11 2.04 -3.23
N SER A 655 -33.53 1.96 -2.04
CA SER A 655 -33.95 2.71 -0.84
C SER A 655 -32.85 2.85 0.22
N THR A 656 -31.80 3.59 -0.12
CA THR A 656 -31.24 4.53 0.86
C THR A 656 -31.80 5.92 0.54
N GLY A 657 -32.95 6.24 1.14
CA GLY A 657 -33.32 7.60 1.56
C GLY A 657 -33.27 8.73 0.53
N GLY A 658 -33.58 8.48 -0.74
CA GLY A 658 -33.89 9.52 -1.72
C GLY A 658 -35.37 9.46 -2.05
N VAL A 659 -36.16 10.34 -1.43
CA VAL A 659 -37.45 10.83 -1.92
C VAL A 659 -37.41 10.91 -3.45
N ASP A 660 -38.42 10.34 -4.11
CA ASP A 660 -38.77 10.59 -5.52
C ASP A 660 -37.61 10.99 -6.44
N ARG A 661 -36.77 10.04 -6.85
CA ARG A 661 -35.90 10.25 -8.02
C ARG A 661 -36.74 10.22 -9.29
N ASP A 662 -37.42 11.34 -9.49
CA ASP A 662 -37.89 11.92 -10.75
C ASP A 662 -38.69 10.96 -11.65
N GLU A 663 -39.92 10.63 -11.21
CA GLU A 663 -40.95 10.16 -12.17
C GLU A 663 -41.20 11.18 -13.29
N SER A 664 -40.67 12.41 -13.21
CA SER A 664 -40.82 13.43 -14.25
C SER A 664 -40.06 13.10 -15.55
N ARG A 665 -38.94 12.37 -15.51
CA ARG A 665 -38.17 12.06 -16.72
C ARG A 665 -38.92 11.04 -17.59
N VAL A 666 -39.32 11.47 -18.78
CA VAL A 666 -40.01 10.64 -19.75
C VAL A 666 -38.97 9.90 -20.61
N PRO A 667 -39.00 8.56 -20.67
CA PRO A 667 -38.07 7.81 -21.50
C PRO A 667 -38.30 8.11 -22.99
N PRO A 668 -37.23 8.16 -23.81
CA PRO A 668 -37.38 8.30 -25.25
C PRO A 668 -38.33 7.27 -25.84
N THR A 669 -39.24 7.73 -26.69
CA THR A 669 -40.29 6.89 -27.28
C THR A 669 -39.72 5.71 -28.07
N LEU A 670 -38.63 5.93 -28.82
CA LEU A 670 -37.93 4.86 -29.52
C LEU A 670 -37.39 3.82 -28.55
N PHE A 671 -36.73 4.24 -27.45
CA PHE A 671 -36.24 3.30 -26.43
C PHE A 671 -37.37 2.45 -25.84
N SER A 672 -38.47 3.10 -25.44
CA SER A 672 -39.64 2.41 -24.88
C SER A 672 -40.21 1.37 -25.84
N LEU A 673 -40.34 1.72 -27.12
CA LEU A 673 -40.81 0.83 -28.17
C LEU A 673 -39.86 -0.35 -28.39
N LEU A 674 -38.56 -0.09 -28.56
CA LEU A 674 -37.57 -1.14 -28.84
C LEU A 674 -37.42 -2.09 -27.65
N ARG A 675 -37.43 -1.58 -26.41
CA ARG A 675 -37.26 -2.39 -25.20
C ARG A 675 -38.38 -3.40 -25.02
N LEU A 676 -39.61 -3.08 -25.41
CA LEU A 676 -40.73 -4.04 -25.41
C LEU A 676 -40.52 -5.22 -26.36
N CYS A 677 -39.72 -5.06 -27.42
CA CYS A 677 -39.38 -6.17 -28.32
C CYS A 677 -38.32 -7.13 -27.74
N PHE A 678 -37.69 -6.77 -26.63
CA PHE A 678 -36.68 -7.57 -25.94
C PHE A 678 -37.03 -7.68 -24.44
N PRO A 679 -38.13 -8.37 -24.08
CA PRO A 679 -38.54 -8.51 -22.69
C PRO A 679 -37.50 -9.30 -21.86
N PRO A 680 -37.37 -9.00 -20.56
CA PRO A 680 -36.47 -9.76 -19.68
C PRO A 680 -36.97 -11.19 -19.49
N TYR A 681 -36.04 -12.15 -19.40
CA TYR A 681 -36.37 -13.56 -19.14
C TYR A 681 -36.83 -13.76 -17.70
N SER A 682 -38.13 -13.69 -17.53
CA SER A 682 -38.81 -14.14 -16.33
C SER A 682 -40.21 -14.54 -16.72
N LYS A 683 -40.72 -15.59 -16.07
CA LYS A 683 -42.11 -16.08 -16.15
C LYS A 683 -43.10 -14.97 -15.75
N GLN A 684 -43.27 -13.93 -16.56
CA GLN A 684 -44.16 -12.80 -16.32
C GLN A 684 -45.49 -13.05 -17.02
N ALA A 685 -46.53 -13.22 -16.21
CA ALA A 685 -47.83 -13.78 -16.59
C ALA A 685 -48.74 -12.89 -17.45
N ASN A 686 -48.29 -11.75 -18.00
CA ASN A 686 -49.19 -10.76 -18.62
C ASN A 686 -48.78 -10.23 -20.01
N LEU A 687 -47.68 -10.71 -20.62
CA LEU A 687 -47.32 -10.37 -22.00
C LEU A 687 -47.33 -11.62 -22.89
N PRO A 688 -47.79 -11.50 -24.14
CA PRO A 688 -47.65 -12.58 -25.12
C PRO A 688 -46.17 -12.85 -25.36
N CYS A 689 -45.82 -14.08 -25.78
CA CYS A 689 -44.47 -14.37 -26.25
C CYS A 689 -44.11 -13.42 -27.40
N ILE A 690 -43.02 -12.67 -27.28
CA ILE A 690 -42.50 -11.77 -28.31
C ILE A 690 -41.18 -12.34 -28.82
N PRO A 691 -41.17 -13.18 -29.87
CA PRO A 691 -39.92 -13.78 -30.30
C PRO A 691 -38.94 -12.73 -30.83
N ILE A 692 -37.68 -12.87 -30.44
CA ILE A 692 -36.56 -11.97 -30.77
C ILE A 692 -36.46 -11.74 -32.28
N VAL A 693 -36.28 -10.47 -32.68
CA VAL A 693 -35.93 -10.07 -34.05
C VAL A 693 -34.65 -9.24 -34.00
N PRO A 694 -33.46 -9.84 -34.23
CA PRO A 694 -32.17 -9.14 -34.07
C PRO A 694 -32.01 -7.92 -34.98
N THR A 695 -32.69 -7.90 -36.13
CA THR A 695 -32.70 -6.78 -37.07
C THR A 695 -33.17 -5.46 -36.44
N ILE A 696 -34.07 -5.50 -35.45
CA ILE A 696 -34.54 -4.30 -34.73
C ILE A 696 -33.35 -3.61 -34.05
N HIS A 697 -32.57 -4.36 -33.27
CA HIS A 697 -31.37 -3.86 -32.63
C HIS A 697 -30.32 -3.44 -33.66
N ARG A 698 -30.08 -4.27 -34.69
CA ARG A 698 -29.08 -4.00 -35.73
C ARG A 698 -29.31 -2.65 -36.43
N LEU A 699 -30.55 -2.33 -36.79
CA LEU A 699 -30.92 -1.07 -37.44
C LEU A 699 -30.70 0.13 -36.52
N ALA A 700 -31.10 0.02 -35.25
CA ALA A 700 -30.88 1.09 -34.27
C ALA A 700 -29.38 1.30 -33.95
N ALA A 701 -28.60 0.22 -33.86
CA ALA A 701 -27.17 0.24 -33.58
C ALA A 701 -26.33 0.89 -34.70
N VAL A 702 -26.81 0.90 -35.95
CA VAL A 702 -26.20 1.67 -37.06
C VAL A 702 -26.78 3.08 -37.21
N GLY A 703 -27.62 3.53 -36.27
CA GLY A 703 -28.21 4.86 -36.25
C GLY A 703 -29.50 5.02 -37.06
N ASN A 704 -30.10 3.94 -37.58
CA ASN A 704 -31.35 3.98 -38.33
C ASN A 704 -32.56 3.64 -37.43
N GLY A 705 -32.89 4.57 -36.53
CA GLY A 705 -34.00 4.35 -35.58
C GLY A 705 -35.39 4.42 -36.22
N LEU A 706 -35.55 5.08 -37.38
CA LEU A 706 -36.80 5.07 -38.14
C LEU A 706 -37.16 3.65 -38.58
N GLU A 707 -36.27 2.97 -39.31
CA GLU A 707 -36.54 1.61 -39.77
C GLU A 707 -36.62 0.62 -38.58
N ALA A 708 -35.79 0.81 -37.55
CA ALA A 708 -35.90 0.02 -36.32
C ALA A 708 -37.29 0.13 -35.69
N SER A 709 -37.86 1.35 -35.63
CA SER A 709 -39.20 1.59 -35.09
C SER A 709 -40.30 0.92 -35.94
N ARG A 710 -40.19 0.97 -37.27
CA ARG A 710 -41.16 0.33 -38.18
C ARG A 710 -41.18 -1.18 -38.03
N VAL A 711 -40.01 -1.80 -37.86
CA VAL A 711 -39.90 -3.25 -37.63
C VAL A 711 -40.41 -3.61 -36.24
N ALA A 712 -40.10 -2.80 -35.22
CA ALA A 712 -40.60 -3.00 -33.85
C ALA A 712 -42.13 -2.90 -33.75
N VAL A 713 -42.75 -1.89 -34.36
CA VAL A 713 -44.22 -1.73 -34.38
C VAL A 713 -44.88 -2.92 -35.07
N ARG A 714 -44.36 -3.34 -36.24
CA ARG A 714 -44.85 -4.54 -36.94
C ARG A 714 -44.75 -5.78 -36.06
N ARG A 715 -43.63 -5.93 -35.34
CA ARG A 715 -43.41 -7.07 -34.45
C ARG A 715 -44.39 -7.11 -33.30
N LEU A 716 -44.57 -6.00 -32.60
CA LEU A 716 -45.48 -5.90 -31.47
C LEU A 716 -46.94 -6.14 -31.89
N ARG A 717 -47.38 -5.56 -33.03
CA ARG A 717 -48.73 -5.82 -33.60
C ARG A 717 -48.94 -7.29 -33.94
N GLY A 718 -47.94 -7.93 -34.54
CA GLY A 718 -47.96 -9.37 -34.84
C GLY A 718 -48.07 -10.26 -33.59
N CYS A 719 -47.75 -9.72 -32.40
CA CYS A 719 -47.88 -10.42 -31.12
C CYS A 719 -49.14 -9.96 -30.34
N GLY A 720 -50.04 -9.16 -30.93
CA GLY A 720 -51.27 -8.69 -30.27
C GLY A 720 -51.08 -7.45 -29.38
N LEU A 721 -49.91 -6.82 -29.38
CA LEU A 721 -49.66 -5.56 -28.69
C LEU A 721 -49.87 -4.41 -29.68
N ASN A 722 -50.63 -3.39 -29.29
CA ASN A 722 -50.98 -2.27 -30.16
C ASN A 722 -50.24 -0.98 -29.76
N PRO A 723 -49.04 -0.71 -30.31
CA PRO A 723 -48.40 0.59 -30.16
C PRO A 723 -49.32 1.74 -30.59
N ALA A 724 -49.35 2.81 -29.80
CA ALA A 724 -50.08 4.04 -30.10
C ALA A 724 -49.50 4.80 -31.31
N LEU A 725 -48.26 4.47 -31.69
CA LEU A 725 -47.48 5.12 -32.73
C LEU A 725 -47.23 4.17 -33.91
N HIS A 726 -47.07 4.74 -35.10
CA HIS A 726 -46.74 3.98 -36.32
C HIS A 726 -45.23 3.88 -36.57
N GLU A 727 -44.49 4.94 -36.25
CA GLU A 727 -43.04 5.05 -36.40
C GLU A 727 -42.49 6.17 -35.50
N VAL A 728 -41.18 6.17 -35.25
CA VAL A 728 -40.48 7.17 -34.43
C VAL A 728 -39.24 7.66 -35.19
N HIS A 729 -39.15 8.97 -35.42
CA HIS A 729 -38.07 9.61 -36.19
C HIS A 729 -36.90 10.01 -35.27
N ILE A 730 -36.13 9.04 -34.80
CA ILE A 730 -34.86 9.26 -34.09
C ILE A 730 -33.76 8.53 -34.87
N SER A 731 -32.69 9.22 -35.24
CA SER A 731 -31.59 8.68 -36.06
C SER A 731 -30.23 9.17 -35.56
N GLY A 732 -29.15 8.60 -36.09
CA GLY A 732 -27.78 8.95 -35.73
C GLY A 732 -27.39 8.46 -34.34
N GLU A 733 -26.63 9.27 -33.61
CA GLU A 733 -26.00 8.87 -32.35
C GLU A 733 -27.02 8.52 -31.25
N THR A 734 -28.14 9.24 -31.17
CA THR A 734 -29.19 8.94 -30.20
C THR A 734 -29.80 7.56 -30.42
N ALA A 735 -30.01 7.16 -31.67
CA ALA A 735 -30.49 5.81 -31.99
C ALA A 735 -29.45 4.73 -31.61
N ARG A 736 -28.15 5.01 -31.80
CA ARG A 736 -27.05 4.11 -31.38
C ARG A 736 -27.00 3.93 -29.86
N ARG A 737 -27.16 5.02 -29.10
CA ARG A 737 -27.24 4.98 -27.62
C ARG A 737 -28.48 4.26 -27.14
N ILE A 738 -29.63 4.48 -27.79
CA ILE A 738 -30.87 3.75 -27.48
C ILE A 738 -30.68 2.24 -27.71
N ALA A 739 -30.01 1.83 -28.79
CA ALA A 739 -29.71 0.44 -29.05
C ALA A 739 -28.81 -0.17 -27.95
N ALA A 740 -27.75 0.54 -27.55
CA ALA A 740 -26.87 0.13 -26.47
C ALA A 740 -27.61 0.03 -25.12
N ALA A 741 -28.53 0.96 -24.88
CA ALA A 741 -29.31 1.03 -23.64
C ALA A 741 -30.24 -0.18 -23.44
N LEU A 742 -30.58 -0.92 -24.50
CA LEU A 742 -31.36 -2.16 -24.40
C LEU A 742 -30.66 -3.25 -23.58
N LEU A 743 -29.33 -3.18 -23.45
CA LEU A 743 -28.54 -4.11 -22.64
C LEU A 743 -28.74 -3.88 -21.14
N PHE A 744 -29.14 -2.67 -20.69
CA PHE A 744 -29.37 -2.42 -19.28
C PHE A 744 -30.60 -3.18 -18.76
N PRO A 745 -30.46 -4.02 -17.72
CA PRO A 745 -31.58 -4.72 -17.11
C PRO A 745 -32.48 -3.71 -16.41
N LEU A 746 -33.79 -3.79 -16.65
CA LEU A 746 -34.78 -2.91 -16.01
C LEU A 746 -35.56 -3.67 -14.94
N SER A 747 -36.03 -2.95 -13.93
CA SER A 747 -36.98 -3.49 -12.96
C SER A 747 -38.31 -3.84 -13.66
N HIS A 748 -39.09 -4.78 -13.10
CA HIS A 748 -40.41 -5.10 -13.64
C HIS A 748 -41.35 -3.88 -13.65
N ARG A 749 -41.25 -3.01 -12.63
CA ARG A 749 -42.00 -1.75 -12.55
C ARG A 749 -41.66 -0.84 -13.72
N ASP A 750 -40.37 -0.60 -13.98
CA ASP A 750 -39.94 0.29 -15.06
C ASP A 750 -40.28 -0.28 -16.42
N PHE A 751 -40.12 -1.58 -16.63
CA PHE A 751 -40.50 -2.24 -17.88
C PHE A 751 -42.01 -2.11 -18.15
N THR A 752 -42.85 -2.33 -17.14
CA THR A 752 -44.31 -2.15 -17.25
C THR A 752 -44.68 -0.69 -17.54
N ARG A 753 -43.95 0.27 -16.94
CA ARG A 753 -44.12 1.70 -17.21
C ARG A 753 -43.87 2.03 -18.68
N LEU A 754 -42.86 1.43 -19.33
CA LEU A 754 -42.63 1.62 -20.78
C LEU A 754 -43.86 1.20 -21.59
N GLY A 755 -44.43 0.03 -21.29
CA GLY A 755 -45.64 -0.48 -21.93
C GLY A 755 -46.82 0.49 -21.84
N LYS A 756 -47.08 1.04 -20.65
CA LYS A 756 -48.15 2.02 -20.42
C LYS A 756 -47.98 3.32 -21.22
N LEU A 757 -46.74 3.71 -21.53
CA LEU A 757 -46.45 4.94 -22.25
C LEU A 757 -46.64 4.82 -23.77
N VAL A 758 -46.37 3.65 -24.36
CA VAL A 758 -46.36 3.49 -25.82
C VAL A 758 -47.42 2.56 -26.39
N LEU A 759 -48.11 1.76 -25.56
CA LEU A 759 -49.22 0.90 -26.00
C LEU A 759 -50.57 1.59 -25.78
N LYS A 760 -51.53 1.36 -26.68
CA LYS A 760 -52.91 1.78 -26.48
C LYS A 760 -53.50 1.02 -25.29
N GLN A 761 -54.20 1.72 -24.40
CA GLN A 761 -54.98 1.07 -23.35
C GLN A 761 -56.02 0.16 -24.00
N GLN A 762 -56.06 -1.10 -23.61
CA GLN A 762 -57.15 -1.98 -24.00
C GLN A 762 -58.41 -1.46 -23.29
N THR A 763 -59.28 -0.76 -24.02
CA THR A 763 -60.67 -0.58 -23.60
C THR A 763 -61.25 -1.97 -23.43
N GLU A 764 -61.58 -2.37 -22.20
CA GLU A 764 -62.47 -3.49 -21.98
C GLU A 764 -63.72 -3.27 -22.85
N PRO A 765 -64.15 -4.26 -23.64
CA PRO A 765 -65.42 -4.14 -24.32
C PRO A 765 -66.48 -3.96 -23.22
N LYS A 766 -67.19 -2.83 -23.24
CA LYS A 766 -68.42 -2.68 -22.47
C LYS A 766 -69.29 -3.88 -22.83
N LEU A 767 -69.41 -4.83 -21.89
CA LEU A 767 -70.45 -5.84 -21.96
C LEU A 767 -71.77 -5.08 -21.97
N ASN A 768 -72.40 -5.01 -23.14
CA ASN A 768 -73.81 -4.70 -23.23
C ASN A 768 -74.56 -5.89 -22.62
N LEU A 769 -74.99 -5.73 -21.38
CA LEU A 769 -76.14 -6.41 -20.80
C LEU A 769 -77.00 -5.37 -20.10
#